data_AF-A0AAD5H7C1-F1
#
_entry.id   AF-A0AAD5H7C1-F1
#
_cell.length_a   1.000
_cell.length_b   1.000
_cell.length_c   1.000
_cell.angle_alpha   90.00
_cell.angle_beta   90.00
_cell.angle_gamma   90.00
#
_symmetry.space_group_name_H-M   'P 1'
#
loop_
_entity.id
_entity.type
_entity.pdbx_description
1 polymer ?
#
loop_
_entity_poly.entity_id
_entity_poly.type
_entity_poly.pdbx_seq_one_letter_code
_entity_poly.pdbx_strand_id
1 'polypeptide(L)'
;MPPPRGGADVVQPPSSSSLSPEEAAAQWEANQEYIAHCNDTYGVPGLIEFAAGYGGLPKAVLQHPSGARAELYLHGSTVTSWRHADGREMLHLRQGNTFDGREPISGGIQLCWPQYGSGPLQRHGFLQNLHWSVVETAWRQPDDGQQGEQLRPGPEGGIAVERPEDIKGLEQAVAEGHDLRPIISLYADTDSDWAEQWPFQFEALYTVCLMAPDPPTLSDLEMVKRAHESPEERQQREEQEAAAAAAAARAAELAALEGEFPPMQPSVLRCVLQIHNSGDEPFTFTTGLRSHFVTRDMQSHGKYVNMLGLRGKYIMDYSQDPLNPGLTMQEPDLVRFGQLEPMDSVYLDCDPGGQVLLCPGTPAHFSIENKEGFCDIGVQHPTTVAPRESRHFVCVGPARVVRKVTLQPGEVWVGDASFTAHDEYWPLAPWEVEDPSLVPVALPLAGGAACLLSLLAGARPDDVVPAAISLLVFGFTCLAICWTARKQVPAAVRLLRMSADCMAANPALTRVAVALCVAALAAVAPLLWFFDGTMRSGSLVANPSRLGSPACRDSDGKPVPCCEFMPDGWVVAYAIIPLPFLILWTLTAAAQARKFVISGAVTQWYFAPAGAEGATKGTTLRSLRHAFGPQIGTLCYAGAVTVVAQYVTALADSLRRRGGLLGCLLAHPLHWAAAAVQELTKFAVIVSAITGESLRDSGRRSLDLLRRNALEAFTSAYWLAPWTVCLTALLFSAGWGALAAAATGLLKAALELGGSHTQLTWNALWAFGGLSAGSCLVVCCFLGSVLLEVLDACFVCWALDRDSSAVSKPEVHSAFEAVPVQPLQPATGVAVQQPGGGLAYGAAPARAAAAGARAAAPLAASGPARDEEAAQQLRPLLSGAGELSPALELSAA
;
A
#
# COMPACT_ATOMS: atom_id res chain seq x y z
N MET A 1 -40.59 27.24 13.85
CA MET A 1 -41.32 26.73 15.02
C MET A 1 -41.89 25.34 14.67
N PRO A 2 -41.92 24.41 15.63
CA PRO A 2 -41.48 23.02 15.46
C PRO A 2 -42.66 22.01 15.51
N PRO A 3 -42.47 20.68 15.72
CA PRO A 3 -42.00 20.20 17.03
C PRO A 3 -40.79 19.24 17.01
N PRO A 4 -40.10 19.09 18.15
CA PRO A 4 -38.95 18.21 18.39
C PRO A 4 -39.29 16.92 19.19
N ARG A 5 -38.32 15.98 19.22
CA ARG A 5 -38.03 14.90 20.20
C ARG A 5 -39.07 13.82 20.52
N GLY A 6 -38.57 12.58 20.62
CA GLY A 6 -39.07 11.59 21.59
C GLY A 6 -39.48 10.26 20.96
N GLY A 7 -38.63 9.25 21.10
CA GLY A 7 -38.93 7.86 20.79
C GLY A 7 -37.73 7.00 21.11
N ALA A 8 -37.57 6.66 22.39
CA ALA A 8 -36.81 5.47 22.76
C ALA A 8 -37.37 4.31 21.93
N ASP A 9 -36.51 3.64 21.17
CA ASP A 9 -36.87 2.39 20.52
C ASP A 9 -37.19 1.39 21.63
N VAL A 10 -38.49 1.29 21.94
CA VAL A 10 -39.07 0.14 22.64
C VAL A 10 -38.87 -1.02 21.68
N VAL A 11 -37.75 -1.72 21.85
CA VAL A 11 -37.51 -3.01 21.22
C VAL A 11 -38.64 -3.92 21.69
N GLN A 12 -39.54 -4.29 20.79
CA GLN A 12 -40.49 -5.34 21.07
C GLN A 12 -39.73 -6.66 21.32
N PRO A 13 -40.11 -7.46 22.34
CA PRO A 13 -39.46 -8.74 22.57
C PRO A 13 -39.64 -9.63 21.33
N PRO A 14 -38.57 -10.24 20.79
CA PRO A 14 -38.71 -11.20 19.70
C PRO A 14 -39.52 -12.41 20.18
N SER A 15 -40.50 -12.77 19.37
CA SER A 15 -41.42 -13.88 19.58
C SER A 15 -40.73 -15.24 19.39
N SER A 16 -39.97 -15.70 20.39
CA SER A 16 -39.57 -17.11 20.55
C SER A 16 -38.79 -17.33 21.85
N SER A 17 -39.44 -17.17 23.01
CA SER A 17 -38.89 -17.74 24.25
C SER A 17 -39.21 -19.24 24.28
N SER A 18 -38.21 -20.07 24.59
CA SER A 18 -38.40 -21.49 24.92
C SER A 18 -39.17 -21.67 26.24
N LEU A 19 -39.19 -20.62 27.06
CA LEU A 19 -39.86 -20.52 28.36
C LEU A 19 -41.36 -20.31 28.22
N SER A 20 -42.11 -20.91 29.14
CA SER A 20 -43.53 -20.60 29.31
C SER A 20 -43.72 -19.14 29.77
N PRO A 21 -44.90 -18.53 29.54
CA PRO A 21 -45.16 -17.15 29.95
C PRO A 21 -44.98 -16.89 31.46
N GLU A 22 -45.25 -17.89 32.30
CA GLU A 22 -45.10 -17.82 33.76
C GLU A 22 -43.63 -17.84 34.17
N GLU A 23 -42.83 -18.74 33.58
CA GLU A 23 -41.37 -18.80 33.81
C GLU A 23 -40.69 -17.51 33.34
N ALA A 24 -41.09 -16.96 32.19
CA ALA A 24 -40.55 -15.71 31.67
C ALA A 24 -40.85 -14.51 32.58
N ALA A 25 -42.05 -14.45 33.17
CA ALA A 25 -42.42 -13.40 34.12
C ALA A 25 -41.63 -13.52 35.43
N ALA A 26 -41.49 -14.73 35.97
CA ALA A 26 -40.72 -14.98 37.19
C ALA A 26 -39.22 -14.66 36.99
N GLN A 27 -38.65 -15.06 35.85
CA GLN A 27 -37.27 -14.74 35.49
C GLN A 27 -37.07 -13.23 35.34
N TRP A 28 -38.02 -12.52 34.73
CA TRP A 28 -37.98 -11.06 34.62
C TRP A 28 -37.90 -10.39 35.99
N GLU A 29 -38.77 -10.75 36.93
CA GLU A 29 -38.79 -10.18 38.29
C GLU A 29 -37.48 -10.45 39.02
N ALA A 30 -36.98 -11.69 38.99
CA ALA A 30 -35.71 -12.06 39.60
C ALA A 30 -34.53 -11.28 39.00
N ASN A 31 -34.52 -11.10 37.67
CA ASN A 31 -33.49 -10.32 36.99
C ASN A 31 -33.53 -8.85 37.39
N GLN A 32 -34.72 -8.24 37.55
CA GLN A 32 -34.83 -6.85 38.01
C GLN A 32 -34.28 -6.67 39.42
N GLU A 33 -34.60 -7.60 40.33
CA GLU A 33 -34.07 -7.58 41.69
C GLU A 33 -32.54 -7.73 41.70
N TYR A 34 -32.01 -8.65 40.89
CA TYR A 34 -30.57 -8.84 40.76
C TYR A 34 -29.87 -7.62 40.14
N ILE A 35 -30.43 -7.00 39.11
CA ILE A 35 -29.91 -5.76 38.52
C ILE A 35 -29.86 -4.63 39.55
N ALA A 36 -30.91 -4.49 40.37
CA ALA A 36 -30.94 -3.50 41.44
C ALA A 36 -29.85 -3.78 42.48
N HIS A 37 -29.66 -5.04 42.88
CA HIS A 37 -28.58 -5.46 43.77
C HIS A 37 -27.19 -5.17 43.18
N CYS A 38 -26.97 -5.47 41.90
CA CYS A 38 -25.70 -5.20 41.24
C CYS A 38 -25.39 -3.70 41.16
N ASN A 39 -26.39 -2.86 40.88
CA ASN A 39 -26.19 -1.40 40.90
C ASN A 39 -25.86 -0.87 42.31
N ASP A 40 -26.49 -1.40 43.34
CA ASP A 40 -26.23 -0.99 44.73
C ASP A 40 -24.84 -1.45 45.22
N THR A 41 -24.42 -2.65 44.81
CA THR A 41 -23.20 -3.30 45.32
C THR A 41 -21.95 -3.01 44.47
N TYR A 42 -22.11 -2.98 43.15
CA TYR A 42 -21.03 -2.93 42.15
C TYR A 42 -21.19 -1.76 41.17
N GLY A 43 -22.23 -0.94 41.29
CA GLY A 43 -22.41 0.23 40.43
C GLY A 43 -21.34 1.28 40.69
N VAL A 44 -20.76 1.82 39.62
CA VAL A 44 -19.85 2.97 39.68
C VAL A 44 -20.48 4.08 38.86
N PRO A 45 -21.06 5.13 39.50
CA PRO A 45 -21.81 6.16 38.80
C PRO A 45 -21.04 6.76 37.62
N GLY A 46 -21.66 6.76 36.43
CA GLY A 46 -21.07 7.30 35.20
C GLY A 46 -20.02 6.42 34.53
N LEU A 47 -19.59 5.31 35.13
CA LEU A 47 -18.59 4.39 34.59
C LEU A 47 -19.09 2.95 34.42
N ILE A 48 -19.83 2.42 35.40
CA ILE A 48 -20.32 1.03 35.40
C ILE A 48 -21.76 1.01 35.92
N GLU A 49 -22.68 0.61 35.07
CA GLU A 49 -24.10 0.51 35.41
C GLU A 49 -24.67 -0.85 34.97
N PHE A 50 -25.61 -1.38 35.74
CA PHE A 50 -26.31 -2.62 35.41
C PHE A 50 -27.72 -2.31 34.92
N ALA A 51 -28.14 -2.96 33.84
CA ALA A 51 -29.43 -2.73 33.22
C ALA A 51 -30.02 -4.02 32.66
N ALA A 52 -31.32 -3.98 32.36
CA ALA A 52 -31.98 -5.06 31.65
C ALA A 52 -31.66 -4.97 30.15
N GLY A 53 -31.18 -6.08 29.59
CA GLY A 53 -30.94 -6.26 28.17
C GLY A 53 -32.14 -6.85 27.43
N TYR A 54 -31.88 -7.39 26.23
CA TYR A 54 -32.83 -8.21 25.50
C TYR A 54 -33.25 -9.42 26.34
N GLY A 55 -34.52 -9.81 26.25
CA GLY A 55 -35.10 -10.88 27.07
C GLY A 55 -35.17 -10.56 28.57
N GLY A 56 -34.84 -9.33 28.99
CA GLY A 56 -34.77 -8.97 30.41
C GLY A 56 -33.54 -9.52 31.13
N LEU A 57 -32.55 -10.04 30.40
CA LEU A 57 -31.33 -10.57 31.01
C LEU A 57 -30.46 -9.44 31.59
N PRO A 58 -29.82 -9.65 32.75
CA PRO A 58 -28.89 -8.69 33.33
C PRO A 58 -27.68 -8.45 32.43
N LYS A 59 -27.36 -7.17 32.20
CA LYS A 59 -26.12 -6.75 31.53
C LYS A 59 -25.43 -5.62 32.31
N ALA A 60 -24.11 -5.59 32.24
CA ALA A 60 -23.28 -4.48 32.66
C ALA A 60 -23.00 -3.55 31.46
N VAL A 61 -22.94 -2.25 31.73
CA VAL A 61 -22.62 -1.20 30.77
C VAL A 61 -21.40 -0.45 31.29
N LEU A 62 -20.27 -0.59 30.61
CA LEU A 62 -19.04 0.15 30.87
C LEU A 62 -19.04 1.42 30.01
N GLN A 63 -18.79 2.56 30.64
CA GLN A 63 -18.71 3.87 30.00
C GLN A 63 -17.35 4.48 30.31
N HIS A 64 -16.61 4.82 29.26
CA HIS A 64 -15.33 5.49 29.37
C HIS A 64 -15.53 7.01 29.18
N PRO A 65 -14.79 7.88 29.90
CA PRO A 65 -14.91 9.34 29.74
C PRO A 65 -14.66 9.86 28.31
N SER A 66 -13.95 9.10 27.46
CA SER A 66 -13.80 9.42 26.03
C SER A 66 -15.10 9.31 25.22
N GLY A 67 -16.17 8.75 25.81
CA GLY A 67 -17.45 8.47 25.15
C GLY A 67 -17.56 7.05 24.59
N ALA A 68 -16.49 6.25 24.64
CA ALA A 68 -16.58 4.83 24.30
C ALA A 68 -17.45 4.07 25.31
N ARG A 69 -18.18 3.06 24.84
CA ARG A 69 -19.11 2.27 25.66
C ARG A 69 -19.04 0.80 25.31
N ALA A 70 -19.06 -0.09 26.31
CA ALA A 70 -19.15 -1.52 26.10
C ALA A 70 -20.31 -2.11 26.90
N GLU A 71 -20.99 -3.12 26.34
CA GLU A 71 -22.08 -3.84 27.02
C GLU A 71 -21.77 -5.33 27.12
N LEU A 72 -21.86 -5.85 28.33
CA LEU A 72 -21.50 -7.22 28.71
C LEU A 72 -22.69 -7.90 29.38
N TYR A 73 -23.20 -9.00 28.81
CA TYR A 73 -24.25 -9.78 29.47
C TYR A 73 -23.62 -10.66 30.54
N LEU A 74 -24.27 -10.74 31.70
CA LEU A 74 -23.83 -11.65 32.78
C LEU A 74 -24.08 -13.11 32.41
N HIS A 75 -25.04 -13.37 31.52
CA HIS A 75 -25.17 -14.66 30.86
C HIS A 75 -24.04 -14.89 29.86
N GLY A 76 -23.27 -15.95 30.07
CA GLY A 76 -22.12 -16.34 29.24
C GLY A 76 -20.94 -15.36 29.27
N SER A 77 -20.99 -14.32 30.11
CA SER A 77 -19.96 -13.27 30.18
C SER A 77 -19.63 -12.66 28.80
N THR A 78 -20.65 -12.52 27.95
CA THR A 78 -20.46 -12.18 26.53
C THR A 78 -20.49 -10.66 26.33
N VAL A 79 -19.39 -10.09 25.83
CA VAL A 79 -19.39 -8.66 25.41
C VAL A 79 -20.18 -8.57 24.11
N THR A 80 -21.37 -7.97 24.16
CA THR A 80 -22.31 -7.96 23.03
C THR A 80 -22.27 -6.68 22.20
N SER A 81 -21.75 -5.60 22.77
CA SER A 81 -21.65 -4.30 22.10
C SER A 81 -20.38 -3.60 22.54
N TRP A 82 -19.71 -2.95 21.59
CA TRP A 82 -18.62 -2.03 21.83
C TRP A 82 -18.76 -0.88 20.85
N ARG A 83 -19.10 0.29 21.39
CA ARG A 83 -19.40 1.48 20.63
C ARG A 83 -18.32 2.52 20.82
N HIS A 84 -17.99 3.16 19.71
CA HIS A 84 -17.16 4.34 19.72
C HIS A 84 -17.93 5.56 20.25
N ALA A 85 -17.21 6.65 20.52
CA ALA A 85 -17.79 7.91 20.99
C ALA A 85 -18.87 8.51 20.06
N ASP A 86 -18.83 8.23 18.75
CA ASP A 86 -19.84 8.65 17.78
C ASP A 86 -21.06 7.70 17.68
N GLY A 87 -21.06 6.62 18.47
CA GLY A 87 -22.10 5.60 18.48
C GLY A 87 -21.95 4.50 17.43
N ARG A 88 -20.88 4.49 16.61
CA ARG A 88 -20.61 3.37 15.69
C ARG A 88 -20.36 2.09 16.47
N GLU A 89 -21.04 1.03 16.06
CA GLU A 89 -20.92 -0.31 16.64
C GLU A 89 -19.74 -1.07 16.02
N MET A 90 -18.85 -1.60 16.86
CA MET A 90 -17.65 -2.34 16.45
C MET A 90 -17.89 -3.86 16.42
N LEU A 91 -18.83 -4.35 17.24
CA LEU A 91 -19.12 -5.78 17.36
C LEU A 91 -20.44 -6.16 16.69
N HIS A 92 -20.44 -7.29 15.99
CA HIS A 92 -21.63 -7.82 15.36
C HIS A 92 -22.33 -8.82 16.27
N LEU A 93 -23.59 -8.53 16.60
CA LEU A 93 -24.49 -9.43 17.30
C LEU A 93 -25.38 -10.14 16.27
N ARG A 94 -25.40 -11.48 16.26
CA ARG A 94 -26.14 -12.24 15.24
C ARG A 94 -27.66 -12.07 15.40
N GLN A 95 -28.38 -12.16 14.30
CA GLN A 95 -29.83 -12.14 14.33
C GLN A 95 -30.35 -13.51 14.81
N GLY A 96 -31.49 -13.51 15.53
CA GLY A 96 -32.12 -14.75 16.00
C GLY A 96 -31.63 -15.29 17.33
N ASN A 97 -30.88 -14.50 18.10
CA ASN A 97 -30.62 -14.81 19.51
C ASN A 97 -31.93 -14.83 20.32
N THR A 98 -32.08 -15.83 21.18
CA THR A 98 -33.28 -16.07 22.01
C THR A 98 -33.26 -15.28 23.32
N PHE A 99 -32.07 -14.99 23.88
CA PHE A 99 -31.88 -14.26 25.15
C PHE A 99 -32.70 -14.83 26.31
N ASP A 100 -32.76 -16.16 26.44
CA ASP A 100 -33.51 -16.86 27.49
C ASP A 100 -32.70 -17.19 28.76
N GLY A 101 -31.41 -16.86 28.74
CA GLY A 101 -30.48 -17.17 29.85
C GLY A 101 -30.10 -18.66 29.90
N ARG A 102 -30.33 -19.42 28.82
CA ARG A 102 -29.92 -20.82 28.68
C ARG A 102 -29.05 -21.03 27.45
N GLU A 103 -29.49 -20.54 26.31
CA GLU A 103 -28.73 -20.62 25.07
C GLU A 103 -27.60 -19.58 25.04
N PRO A 104 -26.46 -19.88 24.39
CA PRO A 104 -25.35 -18.95 24.33
C PRO A 104 -25.68 -17.78 23.39
N ILE A 105 -25.35 -16.56 23.80
CA ILE A 105 -25.54 -15.36 22.98
C ILE A 105 -24.54 -15.38 21.83
N SER A 106 -25.03 -15.54 20.60
CA SER A 106 -24.26 -15.61 19.37
C SER A 106 -23.89 -14.23 18.81
N GLY A 107 -22.60 -13.96 18.68
CA GLY A 107 -22.07 -12.64 18.29
C GLY A 107 -21.32 -11.96 19.43
N GLY A 108 -20.79 -10.76 19.20
CA GLY A 108 -19.93 -10.11 20.20
C GLY A 108 -18.63 -10.85 20.44
N ILE A 109 -18.11 -10.83 21.68
CA ILE A 109 -16.93 -11.57 22.14
C ILE A 109 -17.40 -12.74 23.00
N GLN A 110 -17.37 -13.95 22.44
CA GLN A 110 -17.85 -15.15 23.11
C GLN A 110 -16.70 -15.97 23.71
N LEU A 111 -16.90 -16.50 24.90
CA LEU A 111 -15.96 -17.39 25.57
C LEU A 111 -16.10 -18.82 25.05
N CYS A 112 -15.03 -19.35 24.45
CA CYS A 112 -14.94 -20.77 24.11
C CYS A 112 -14.19 -21.51 25.23
N TRP A 113 -14.84 -22.37 25.99
CA TRP A 113 -14.19 -23.20 27.03
C TRP A 113 -15.12 -24.34 27.49
N PRO A 114 -14.62 -25.54 27.80
CA PRO A 114 -13.22 -26.02 27.75
C PRO A 114 -12.83 -26.56 26.36
N GLN A 115 -13.62 -26.26 25.34
CA GLN A 115 -13.40 -26.69 23.97
C GLN A 115 -13.54 -25.51 23.01
N TYR A 116 -12.51 -25.24 22.23
CA TYR A 116 -12.59 -24.34 21.08
C TYR A 116 -13.03 -25.12 19.84
N GLY A 117 -14.08 -24.66 19.16
CA GLY A 117 -14.59 -25.28 17.94
C GLY A 117 -15.41 -26.56 18.20
N SER A 118 -15.35 -27.50 17.26
CA SER A 118 -16.09 -28.77 17.30
C SER A 118 -15.30 -29.86 18.03
N GLY A 119 -15.99 -30.77 18.70
CA GLY A 119 -15.37 -31.85 19.47
C GLY A 119 -16.42 -32.66 20.26
N PRO A 120 -16.02 -33.41 21.31
CA PRO A 120 -16.93 -34.24 22.10
C PRO A 120 -17.96 -33.43 22.91
N LEU A 121 -17.64 -32.20 23.31
CA LEU A 121 -18.59 -31.28 23.94
C LEU A 121 -19.38 -30.53 22.88
N GLN A 122 -20.47 -29.87 23.30
CA GLN A 122 -21.14 -28.91 22.42
C GLN A 122 -20.14 -27.91 21.82
N ARG A 123 -20.44 -27.41 20.62
CA ARG A 123 -19.52 -26.56 19.88
C ARG A 123 -19.18 -25.30 20.69
N HIS A 124 -17.88 -25.01 20.81
CA HIS A 124 -17.32 -23.92 21.64
C HIS A 124 -17.44 -24.12 23.17
N GLY A 125 -17.83 -25.31 23.62
CA GLY A 125 -17.96 -25.62 25.04
C GLY A 125 -19.16 -24.92 25.67
N PHE A 126 -19.17 -24.86 27.00
CA PHE A 126 -20.36 -24.53 27.79
C PHE A 126 -20.20 -23.31 28.70
N LEU A 127 -19.01 -22.74 28.83
CA LEU A 127 -18.79 -21.57 29.69
C LEU A 127 -19.64 -20.34 29.26
N GLN A 128 -19.95 -20.26 27.97
CA GLN A 128 -20.87 -19.30 27.35
C GLN A 128 -22.37 -19.53 27.68
N ASN A 129 -22.73 -20.62 28.35
CA ASN A 129 -24.09 -20.94 28.79
C ASN A 129 -24.31 -20.64 30.28
N LEU A 130 -23.25 -20.40 31.05
CA LEU A 130 -23.36 -20.21 32.48
C LEU A 130 -23.78 -18.78 32.81
N HIS A 131 -24.48 -18.60 33.92
CA HIS A 131 -24.61 -17.29 34.54
C HIS A 131 -23.32 -16.93 35.28
N TRP A 132 -22.84 -15.71 35.09
CA TRP A 132 -21.65 -15.20 35.77
C TRP A 132 -22.03 -14.18 36.84
N SER A 133 -21.49 -14.36 38.03
CA SER A 133 -21.68 -13.46 39.16
C SER A 133 -20.65 -12.33 39.11
N VAL A 134 -21.06 -11.11 39.47
CA VAL A 134 -20.12 -9.99 39.60
C VAL A 134 -19.34 -10.15 40.89
N VAL A 135 -18.01 -10.15 40.81
CA VAL A 135 -17.12 -10.22 41.98
C VAL A 135 -16.60 -8.83 42.34
N GLU A 136 -16.20 -8.08 41.32
CA GLU A 136 -15.52 -6.81 41.51
C GLU A 136 -15.82 -5.85 40.37
N THR A 137 -15.87 -4.57 40.72
CA THR A 137 -15.89 -3.44 39.80
C THR A 137 -14.89 -2.40 40.28
N ALA A 138 -14.00 -1.97 39.41
CA ALA A 138 -12.94 -1.02 39.72
C ALA A 138 -12.80 0.04 38.63
N TRP A 139 -12.03 1.08 38.92
CA TRP A 139 -11.55 2.05 37.93
C TRP A 139 -10.14 2.51 38.32
N ARG A 140 -9.30 2.84 37.34
CA ARG A 140 -7.92 3.33 37.56
C ARG A 140 -7.54 4.44 36.59
N GLN A 141 -6.60 5.31 37.01
CA GLN A 141 -5.89 6.23 36.12
C GLN A 141 -4.57 5.61 35.62
N PRO A 142 -4.01 6.07 34.48
CA PRO A 142 -2.76 5.53 33.92
C PRO A 142 -1.54 5.71 34.83
N ASP A 143 -1.50 6.78 35.63
CA ASP A 143 -0.34 7.18 36.45
C ASP A 143 -0.32 6.55 37.86
N ASP A 144 -1.32 5.73 38.21
CA ASP A 144 -1.40 4.99 39.47
C ASP A 144 -0.39 3.80 39.52
N GLY A 145 0.87 4.04 39.12
CA GLY A 145 2.03 3.19 39.37
C GLY A 145 2.05 1.80 38.71
N GLN A 146 3.17 1.46 38.07
CA GLN A 146 3.53 0.11 37.58
C GLN A 146 3.64 -0.98 38.68
N GLN A 147 3.05 -0.82 39.86
CA GLN A 147 2.98 -1.87 40.86
C GLN A 147 1.79 -2.80 40.58
N GLY A 148 2.04 -3.81 39.74
CA GLY A 148 1.29 -5.07 39.76
C GLY A 148 0.22 -5.21 38.69
N GLU A 149 0.62 -5.42 37.44
CA GLU A 149 -0.20 -6.13 36.45
C GLU A 149 -0.41 -7.61 36.79
N GLN A 150 0.22 -8.13 37.86
CA GLN A 150 -0.15 -9.41 38.46
C GLN A 150 -1.27 -9.20 39.48
N LEU A 151 -2.51 -9.49 39.06
CA LEU A 151 -3.55 -9.96 39.97
C LEU A 151 -3.00 -11.22 40.67
N ARG A 152 -2.38 -11.07 41.84
CA ARG A 152 -1.88 -12.21 42.61
C ARG A 152 -3.03 -12.82 43.39
N PRO A 153 -3.19 -14.16 43.40
CA PRO A 153 -4.11 -14.81 44.32
C PRO A 153 -3.69 -14.47 45.76
N GLY A 154 -4.66 -14.12 46.60
CA GLY A 154 -4.42 -13.84 48.02
C GLY A 154 -3.89 -15.08 48.76
N PRO A 155 -3.29 -14.92 49.96
CA PRO A 155 -2.64 -16.00 50.69
C PRO A 155 -3.56 -17.17 51.09
N GLU A 156 -4.87 -17.01 50.97
CA GLU A 156 -5.89 -18.00 51.36
C GLU A 156 -6.70 -18.55 50.17
N GLY A 157 -6.26 -18.34 48.93
CA GLY A 157 -7.00 -18.80 47.74
C GLY A 157 -8.25 -17.98 47.42
N GLY A 158 -8.57 -16.96 48.22
CA GLY A 158 -9.53 -15.91 47.89
C GLY A 158 -8.85 -14.69 47.27
N ILE A 159 -9.51 -14.07 46.29
CA ILE A 159 -9.11 -12.78 45.71
C ILE A 159 -9.41 -11.69 46.74
N ALA A 160 -8.40 -11.22 47.47
CA ALA A 160 -8.53 -10.08 48.37
C ALA A 160 -8.23 -8.79 47.60
N VAL A 161 -9.23 -7.91 47.47
CA VAL A 161 -9.06 -6.60 46.82
C VAL A 161 -9.47 -5.50 47.78
N GLU A 162 -8.51 -4.62 48.08
CA GLU A 162 -8.74 -3.38 48.81
C GLU A 162 -9.56 -2.43 47.91
N ARG A 163 -10.71 -1.96 48.41
CA ARG A 163 -11.48 -0.90 47.75
C ARG A 163 -10.65 0.39 47.82
N PRO A 164 -10.52 1.16 46.73
CA PRO A 164 -10.08 2.54 46.84
C PRO A 164 -11.12 3.29 47.69
N GLU A 165 -10.79 3.54 48.95
CA GLU A 165 -11.58 4.39 49.84
C GLU A 165 -11.50 5.84 49.34
N ASP A 166 -12.40 6.21 48.43
CA ASP A 166 -13.13 7.50 48.41
C ASP A 166 -13.69 7.78 46.99
N ILE A 167 -15.01 7.65 46.83
CA ILE A 167 -15.79 8.13 45.67
C ILE A 167 -15.83 9.68 45.62
N LYS A 168 -15.17 10.37 46.57
CA LYS A 168 -15.12 11.83 46.62
C LYS A 168 -14.31 12.38 45.46
N GLY A 169 -14.99 13.09 44.56
CA GLY A 169 -14.37 13.71 43.39
C GLY A 169 -14.46 12.86 42.13
N LEU A 170 -15.05 11.67 42.15
CA LEU A 170 -15.26 10.86 40.93
C LEU A 170 -16.15 11.60 39.92
N GLU A 171 -17.28 12.16 40.36
CA GLU A 171 -18.17 12.95 39.49
C GLU A 171 -17.43 14.16 38.88
N GLN A 172 -16.52 14.75 39.66
CA GLN A 172 -15.70 15.87 39.22
C GLN A 172 -14.60 15.39 38.26
N ALA A 173 -13.96 14.25 38.50
CA ALA A 173 -12.95 13.66 37.62
C ALA A 173 -13.54 13.17 36.29
N VAL A 174 -14.74 12.60 36.31
CA VAL A 174 -15.54 12.27 35.13
C VAL A 174 -15.90 13.55 34.36
N ALA A 175 -16.31 14.62 35.06
CA ALA A 175 -16.62 15.91 34.44
C ALA A 175 -15.36 16.65 33.91
N GLU A 176 -14.20 16.43 34.50
CA GLU A 176 -12.90 16.99 34.10
C GLU A 176 -12.23 16.20 32.96
N GLY A 177 -12.76 15.01 32.61
CA GLY A 177 -12.33 14.23 31.45
C GLY A 177 -11.03 13.43 31.62
N HIS A 178 -10.70 13.02 32.85
CA HIS A 178 -9.54 12.14 33.10
C HIS A 178 -9.71 10.76 32.43
N ASP A 179 -8.59 10.08 32.08
CA ASP A 179 -8.61 8.69 31.57
C ASP A 179 -8.96 7.72 32.71
N LEU A 180 -10.26 7.53 32.96
CA LEU A 180 -10.78 6.62 33.97
C LEU A 180 -11.17 5.30 33.30
N ARG A 181 -10.46 4.23 33.65
CA ARG A 181 -10.57 2.93 33.00
C ARG A 181 -11.51 2.01 33.79
N PRO A 182 -12.82 1.89 33.44
CA PRO A 182 -13.72 0.97 34.13
C PRO A 182 -13.34 -0.49 33.90
N ILE A 183 -13.32 -1.25 34.99
CA ILE A 183 -12.98 -2.67 35.05
C ILE A 183 -14.13 -3.42 35.73
N ILE A 184 -14.56 -4.54 35.16
CA ILE A 184 -15.49 -5.48 35.77
C ILE A 184 -14.90 -6.88 35.76
N SER A 185 -14.98 -7.58 36.89
CA SER A 185 -14.54 -8.95 37.09
C SER A 185 -15.73 -9.85 37.39
N LEU A 186 -15.93 -10.85 36.55
CA LEU A 186 -17.04 -11.79 36.63
C LEU A 186 -16.51 -13.18 36.96
N TYR A 187 -17.27 -13.94 37.76
CA TYR A 187 -16.92 -15.29 38.19
C TYR A 187 -17.99 -16.31 37.81
N ALA A 188 -17.55 -17.48 37.38
CA ALA A 188 -18.37 -18.67 37.21
C ALA A 188 -17.58 -19.89 37.67
N ASP A 189 -18.28 -20.88 38.21
CA ASP A 189 -17.69 -22.10 38.73
C ASP A 189 -18.36 -23.34 38.13
N THR A 190 -18.17 -24.47 38.79
CA THR A 190 -18.63 -25.76 38.29
C THR A 190 -20.14 -25.88 38.44
N ASP A 191 -20.83 -25.97 37.31
CA ASP A 191 -22.28 -26.17 37.27
C ASP A 191 -22.61 -27.68 37.19
N SER A 192 -23.54 -28.12 38.05
CA SER A 192 -24.01 -29.50 38.10
C SER A 192 -24.67 -29.97 36.80
N ASP A 193 -25.23 -29.05 36.01
CA ASP A 193 -25.89 -29.36 34.74
C ASP A 193 -24.91 -29.91 33.70
N TRP A 194 -23.62 -29.61 33.85
CA TRP A 194 -22.56 -30.06 32.94
C TRP A 194 -21.73 -31.22 33.48
N ALA A 195 -21.98 -31.69 34.71
CA ALA A 195 -21.16 -32.69 35.39
C ALA A 195 -21.03 -34.03 34.63
N GLU A 196 -22.04 -34.42 33.85
CA GLU A 196 -21.99 -35.64 33.01
C GLU A 196 -21.02 -35.49 31.83
N GLN A 197 -20.93 -34.29 31.25
CA GLN A 197 -20.07 -34.00 30.10
C GLN A 197 -18.67 -33.54 30.51
N TRP A 198 -18.56 -32.89 31.68
CA TRP A 198 -17.33 -32.36 32.24
C TRP A 198 -17.26 -32.64 33.75
N PRO A 199 -16.65 -33.76 34.17
CA PRO A 199 -16.64 -34.20 35.56
C PRO A 199 -15.60 -33.49 36.44
N PHE A 200 -14.95 -32.43 35.94
CA PHE A 200 -13.88 -31.73 36.64
C PHE A 200 -14.39 -30.43 37.28
N GLN A 201 -13.87 -30.13 38.46
CA GLN A 201 -14.15 -28.87 39.14
C GLN A 201 -13.21 -27.77 38.64
N PHE A 202 -13.77 -26.61 38.36
CA PHE A 202 -13.05 -25.42 37.94
C PHE A 202 -13.69 -24.15 38.51
N GLU A 203 -12.90 -23.09 38.55
CA GLU A 203 -13.36 -21.72 38.74
C GLU A 203 -12.82 -20.87 37.59
N ALA A 204 -13.66 -19.99 37.06
CA ALA A 204 -13.34 -19.10 35.96
C ALA A 204 -13.53 -17.65 36.39
N LEU A 205 -12.54 -16.81 36.12
CA LEU A 205 -12.63 -15.36 36.30
C LEU A 205 -12.48 -14.68 34.93
N TYR A 206 -13.41 -13.82 34.57
CA TYR A 206 -13.34 -13.02 33.34
C TYR A 206 -13.37 -11.54 33.67
N THR A 207 -12.27 -10.86 33.38
CA THR A 207 -12.10 -9.43 33.62
C THR A 207 -12.15 -8.67 32.30
N VAL A 208 -13.02 -7.65 32.22
CA VAL A 208 -13.15 -6.78 31.06
C VAL A 208 -12.83 -5.34 31.48
N CYS A 209 -11.94 -4.69 30.73
CA CYS A 209 -11.57 -3.30 30.95
C CYS A 209 -11.77 -2.50 29.65
N LEU A 210 -12.42 -1.35 29.74
CA LEU A 210 -12.55 -0.38 28.65
C LEU A 210 -11.65 0.82 28.95
N MET A 211 -10.76 1.14 28.02
CA MET A 211 -9.69 2.12 28.25
C MET A 211 -9.31 2.89 26.97
N ALA A 212 -8.62 4.01 27.13
CA ALA A 212 -7.86 4.62 26.05
C ALA A 212 -6.61 3.77 25.72
N PRO A 213 -6.00 3.91 24.54
CA PRO A 213 -4.74 3.27 24.20
C PRO A 213 -3.69 3.67 25.20
N ASP A 214 -2.94 2.70 25.70
CA ASP A 214 -1.78 3.01 26.51
C ASP A 214 -0.83 3.91 25.71
N PRO A 215 -0.26 4.96 26.34
CA PRO A 215 0.78 5.74 25.68
C PRO A 215 1.89 4.79 25.23
N PRO A 216 2.52 5.05 24.07
CA PRO A 216 3.52 4.15 23.53
C PRO A 216 4.57 3.84 24.60
N THR A 217 4.87 2.55 24.76
CA THR A 217 5.91 2.10 25.69
C THR A 217 7.21 2.81 25.34
N LEU A 218 7.65 3.66 26.26
CA LEU A 218 8.87 4.43 26.13
C LEU A 218 10.04 3.48 25.96
N SER A 219 10.97 3.81 25.08
CA SER A 219 12.22 3.04 24.98
C SER A 219 12.94 3.03 26.34
N ASP A 220 13.72 1.98 26.61
CA ASP A 220 14.54 1.90 27.84
C ASP A 220 15.35 3.18 28.09
N LEU A 221 15.79 3.84 27.00
CA LEU A 221 16.56 5.08 27.04
C LEU A 221 15.71 6.29 27.44
N GLU A 222 14.44 6.33 27.03
CA GLU A 222 13.48 7.35 27.44
C GLU A 222 12.99 7.13 28.86
N MET A 223 12.79 5.87 29.28
CA MET A 223 12.50 5.53 30.67
C MET A 223 13.65 5.99 31.59
N VAL A 224 14.90 5.73 31.21
CA VAL A 224 16.07 6.19 31.97
C VAL A 224 16.17 7.71 32.00
N LYS A 225 15.86 8.41 30.89
CA LYS A 225 15.80 9.87 30.86
C LYS A 225 14.74 10.41 31.80
N ARG A 226 13.51 9.88 31.73
CA ARG A 226 12.40 10.29 32.60
C ARG A 226 12.65 9.98 34.08
N ALA A 227 13.36 8.89 34.38
CA ALA A 227 13.78 8.56 35.73
C ALA A 227 14.81 9.54 36.31
N HIS A 228 15.57 10.24 35.47
CA HIS A 228 16.59 11.22 35.86
C HIS A 228 16.15 12.68 35.69
N GLU A 229 14.91 12.94 35.27
CA GLU A 229 14.38 14.30 35.14
C GLU A 229 14.27 14.99 36.49
N SER A 230 14.65 16.26 36.52
CA SER A 230 14.43 17.14 37.67
C SER A 230 12.93 17.43 37.87
N PRO A 231 12.49 17.79 39.09
CA PRO A 231 11.09 18.11 39.35
C PRO A 231 10.53 19.24 38.46
N GLU A 232 11.37 20.21 38.10
CA GLU A 232 10.99 21.33 37.23
C GLU A 232 10.80 20.89 35.76
N GLU A 233 11.67 20.00 35.25
CA GLU A 233 11.53 19.44 33.90
C GLU A 233 10.30 18.54 33.78
N ARG A 234 9.99 17.79 34.86
CA ARG A 234 8.79 16.96 34.94
C ARG A 234 7.52 17.82 34.89
N GLN A 235 7.47 18.87 35.69
CA GLN A 235 6.33 19.80 35.73
C GLN A 235 6.13 20.52 34.38
N GLN A 236 7.21 20.95 33.72
CA GLN A 236 7.11 21.58 32.39
C GLN A 236 6.60 20.63 31.31
N ARG A 237 6.97 19.34 31.37
CA ARG A 237 6.45 18.34 30.44
C ARG A 237 4.97 18.07 30.69
N GLU A 238 4.57 17.87 31.94
CA GLU A 238 3.17 17.68 32.32
C GLU A 238 2.31 18.86 31.87
N GLU A 239 2.79 20.10 32.04
CA GLU A 239 2.12 21.30 31.52
C GLU A 239 2.05 21.32 29.99
N GLN A 240 3.09 20.87 29.27
CA GLN A 240 3.09 20.78 27.81
C GLN A 240 2.15 19.70 27.28
N GLU A 241 2.12 18.52 27.90
CA GLU A 241 1.25 17.40 27.54
C GLU A 241 -0.22 17.78 27.82
N ALA A 242 -0.52 18.41 28.97
CA ALA A 242 -1.84 18.95 29.28
C ALA A 242 -2.27 20.06 28.30
N ALA A 243 -1.36 20.95 27.92
CA ALA A 243 -1.64 21.99 26.94
C ALA A 243 -1.89 21.41 25.53
N ALA A 244 -1.17 20.37 25.14
CA ALA A 244 -1.38 19.66 23.87
C ALA A 244 -2.74 18.95 23.85
N ALA A 245 -3.12 18.27 24.94
CA ALA A 245 -4.43 17.64 25.09
C ALA A 245 -5.57 18.67 25.03
N ALA A 246 -5.44 19.79 25.74
CA ALA A 246 -6.43 20.88 25.71
C ALA A 246 -6.54 21.53 24.33
N ALA A 247 -5.42 21.68 23.61
CA ALA A 247 -5.42 22.20 22.24
C ALA A 247 -6.10 21.23 21.25
N ALA A 248 -5.86 19.92 21.41
CA ALA A 248 -6.53 18.89 20.61
C ALA A 248 -8.05 18.87 20.87
N ALA A 249 -8.48 18.98 22.14
CA ALA A 249 -9.90 19.08 22.50
C ALA A 249 -10.57 20.33 21.89
N ARG A 250 -9.89 21.48 21.94
CA ARG A 250 -10.40 22.73 21.37
C ARG A 250 -10.43 22.73 19.84
N ALA A 251 -9.46 22.08 19.20
CA ALA A 251 -9.46 21.84 17.76
C ALA A 251 -10.61 20.90 17.35
N ALA A 252 -10.90 19.88 18.14
CA ALA A 252 -12.03 18.98 17.92
C ALA A 252 -13.39 19.70 18.07
N GLU A 253 -13.51 20.60 19.04
CA GLU A 253 -14.70 21.44 19.24
C GLU A 253 -14.93 22.41 18.06
N LEU A 254 -13.86 23.01 17.53
CA LEU A 254 -13.90 23.86 16.33
C LEU A 254 -14.27 23.06 15.06
N ALA A 255 -13.72 21.86 14.87
CA ALA A 255 -14.05 21.00 13.74
C ALA A 255 -15.53 20.57 13.77
N ALA A 256 -16.07 20.25 14.95
CA ALA A 256 -17.47 19.89 15.13
C ALA A 256 -18.44 21.03 14.75
N LEU A 257 -18.04 22.30 14.92
CA LEU A 257 -18.82 23.48 14.50
C LEU A 257 -18.83 23.67 12.97
N GLU A 258 -17.80 23.19 12.27
CA GLU A 258 -17.64 23.28 10.81
C GLU A 258 -18.26 22.08 10.07
N GLY A 259 -18.77 21.09 10.81
CA GLY A 259 -19.39 19.89 10.23
C GLY A 259 -18.39 18.84 9.75
N GLU A 260 -17.10 19.00 10.07
CA GLU A 260 -16.08 17.97 9.92
C GLU A 260 -16.00 17.16 11.22
N PHE A 261 -16.17 15.84 11.14
CA PHE A 261 -16.02 14.99 12.32
C PHE A 261 -14.54 14.98 12.72
N PRO A 262 -14.18 15.36 13.96
CA PRO A 262 -12.79 15.33 14.41
C PRO A 262 -12.21 13.90 14.35
N PRO A 263 -10.89 13.73 14.15
CA PRO A 263 -10.25 12.42 14.24
C PRO A 263 -10.49 11.88 15.64
N MET A 264 -11.21 10.76 15.71
CA MET A 264 -11.66 10.19 16.97
C MET A 264 -10.52 9.43 17.64
N GLN A 265 -10.47 9.51 18.97
CA GLN A 265 -9.44 8.83 19.75
C GLN A 265 -9.72 7.32 19.77
N PRO A 266 -8.70 6.46 19.58
CA PRO A 266 -8.93 5.03 19.57
C PRO A 266 -9.46 4.57 20.95
N SER A 267 -10.15 3.44 20.98
CA SER A 267 -10.55 2.79 22.24
C SER A 267 -9.98 1.39 22.31
N VAL A 268 -9.74 0.90 23.52
CA VAL A 268 -9.20 -0.43 23.80
C VAL A 268 -10.14 -1.18 24.71
N LEU A 269 -10.43 -2.43 24.35
CA LEU A 269 -11.12 -3.40 25.19
C LEU A 269 -10.13 -4.50 25.56
N ARG A 270 -9.75 -4.59 26.83
CA ARG A 270 -8.88 -5.66 27.36
C ARG A 270 -9.74 -6.73 28.02
N CYS A 271 -9.49 -7.99 27.67
CA CYS A 271 -10.21 -9.15 28.17
C CYS A 271 -9.22 -10.16 28.75
N VAL A 272 -9.36 -10.45 30.04
CA VAL A 272 -8.52 -11.42 30.77
C VAL A 272 -9.38 -12.57 31.24
N LEU A 273 -9.09 -13.79 30.78
CA LEU A 273 -9.73 -15.03 31.22
C LEU A 273 -8.76 -15.81 32.09
N GLN A 274 -9.18 -16.15 33.30
CA GLN A 274 -8.44 -17.03 34.21
C GLN A 274 -9.25 -18.30 34.44
N ILE A 275 -8.57 -19.45 34.42
CA ILE A 275 -9.16 -20.75 34.70
C ILE A 275 -8.33 -21.41 35.80
N HIS A 276 -8.96 -21.66 36.94
CA HIS A 276 -8.37 -22.33 38.09
C HIS A 276 -8.90 -23.77 38.16
N ASN A 277 -8.01 -24.73 38.35
CA ASN A 277 -8.40 -26.09 38.69
C ASN A 277 -8.63 -26.21 40.21
N SER A 278 -9.88 -26.04 40.64
CA SER A 278 -10.29 -26.16 42.04
C SER A 278 -10.52 -27.60 42.50
N GLY A 279 -10.43 -28.58 41.59
CA GLY A 279 -10.60 -30.00 41.90
C GLY A 279 -9.30 -30.72 42.25
N ASP A 280 -9.43 -32.03 42.47
CA ASP A 280 -8.32 -32.92 42.87
C ASP A 280 -7.66 -33.66 41.70
N GLU A 281 -8.20 -33.53 40.48
CA GLU A 281 -7.70 -34.22 39.29
C GLU A 281 -7.23 -33.23 38.20
N PRO A 282 -6.15 -33.55 37.46
CA PRO A 282 -5.74 -32.72 36.34
C PRO A 282 -6.71 -32.82 35.17
N PHE A 283 -7.03 -31.69 34.54
CA PHE A 283 -7.84 -31.66 33.33
C PHE A 283 -7.15 -30.91 32.19
N THR A 284 -7.59 -31.18 30.96
CA THR A 284 -7.01 -30.61 29.74
C THR A 284 -8.08 -29.93 28.89
N PHE A 285 -7.84 -28.70 28.47
CA PHE A 285 -8.81 -27.89 27.73
C PHE A 285 -8.19 -27.12 26.56
N THR A 286 -9.06 -26.60 25.69
CA THR A 286 -8.75 -25.58 24.69
C THR A 286 -9.69 -24.38 24.90
N THR A 287 -9.25 -23.19 24.50
CA THR A 287 -10.02 -21.98 24.76
C THR A 287 -9.77 -20.88 23.75
N GLY A 288 -10.59 -19.83 23.76
CA GLY A 288 -10.42 -18.64 22.93
C GLY A 288 -11.54 -17.63 23.10
N LEU A 289 -11.27 -16.39 22.72
CA LEU A 289 -12.25 -15.31 22.69
C LEU A 289 -12.71 -15.12 21.24
N ARG A 290 -13.89 -15.64 20.90
CA ARG A 290 -14.42 -15.56 19.54
C ARG A 290 -15.12 -14.22 19.32
N SER A 291 -14.40 -13.26 18.74
CA SER A 291 -14.88 -11.88 18.58
C SER A 291 -15.46 -11.65 17.19
N HIS A 292 -16.69 -11.16 17.11
CA HIS A 292 -17.40 -10.88 15.87
C HIS A 292 -17.27 -9.40 15.54
N PHE A 293 -16.39 -9.05 14.63
CA PHE A 293 -16.19 -7.67 14.21
C PHE A 293 -17.15 -7.30 13.09
N VAL A 294 -17.77 -6.12 13.19
CA VAL A 294 -18.62 -5.57 12.12
C VAL A 294 -17.77 -5.30 10.89
N THR A 295 -18.27 -5.68 9.72
CA THR A 295 -17.69 -5.37 8.42
C THR A 295 -18.67 -4.64 7.52
N ARG A 296 -18.14 -3.85 6.58
CA ARG A 296 -18.90 -3.42 5.41
C ARG A 296 -19.35 -4.64 4.63
N ASP A 297 -20.48 -4.49 3.94
CA ASP A 297 -21.04 -5.56 3.10
C ASP A 297 -19.96 -6.17 2.19
N MET A 298 -19.59 -7.41 2.50
CA MET A 298 -18.51 -8.12 1.82
C MET A 298 -18.82 -8.42 0.35
N GLN A 299 -20.10 -8.37 -0.07
CA GLN A 299 -20.44 -8.48 -1.48
C GLN A 299 -19.98 -7.26 -2.28
N SER A 300 -20.11 -6.06 -1.71
CA SER A 300 -19.76 -4.79 -2.37
C SER A 300 -18.34 -4.30 -2.03
N HIS A 301 -17.87 -4.58 -0.81
CA HIS A 301 -16.61 -4.06 -0.26
C HIS A 301 -15.62 -5.17 0.12
N GLY A 302 -15.87 -6.43 -0.23
CA GLY A 302 -15.06 -7.58 0.19
C GLY A 302 -13.57 -7.52 -0.20
N LYS A 303 -13.19 -6.69 -1.18
CA LYS A 303 -11.79 -6.42 -1.53
C LYS A 303 -11.04 -5.60 -0.46
N TYR A 304 -11.76 -4.90 0.41
CA TYR A 304 -11.25 -4.09 1.51
C TYR A 304 -11.41 -4.78 2.87
N VAL A 305 -12.13 -5.89 2.93
CA VAL A 305 -12.30 -6.70 4.15
C VAL A 305 -11.17 -7.71 4.22
N ASN A 306 -10.11 -7.34 4.94
CA ASN A 306 -8.84 -8.06 4.93
C ASN A 306 -8.20 -8.13 6.32
N MET A 307 -7.31 -9.08 6.53
CA MET A 307 -6.50 -9.18 7.74
C MET A 307 -5.00 -9.30 7.43
N LEU A 308 -4.17 -8.77 8.32
CA LEU A 308 -2.71 -8.70 8.25
C LEU A 308 -2.06 -9.17 9.55
N GLY A 309 -0.76 -9.44 9.51
CA GLY A 309 0.03 -9.82 10.70
C GLY A 309 0.16 -11.33 10.90
N LEU A 310 -0.29 -12.12 9.92
CA LEU A 310 -0.32 -13.59 9.98
C LEU A 310 0.65 -14.26 8.99
N ARG A 311 1.48 -13.49 8.29
CA ARG A 311 2.45 -14.06 7.33
C ARG A 311 3.41 -15.05 7.99
N GLY A 312 3.62 -16.18 7.32
CA GLY A 312 4.56 -17.21 7.74
C GLY A 312 4.07 -18.05 8.93
N LYS A 313 2.85 -17.81 9.42
CA LYS A 313 2.22 -18.65 10.43
C LYS A 313 1.68 -19.93 9.81
N TYR A 314 1.75 -21.02 10.55
CA TYR A 314 1.06 -22.25 10.17
C TYR A 314 -0.43 -22.09 10.40
N ILE A 315 -1.23 -22.72 9.54
CA ILE A 315 -2.69 -22.67 9.57
C ILE A 315 -3.18 -24.10 9.75
N MET A 316 -4.05 -24.30 10.75
CA MET A 316 -4.92 -25.46 10.82
C MET A 316 -6.26 -25.08 10.22
N ASP A 317 -6.57 -25.65 9.05
CA ASP A 317 -7.79 -25.39 8.30
C ASP A 317 -8.87 -26.44 8.64
N TYR A 318 -9.89 -26.00 9.36
CA TYR A 318 -11.05 -26.77 9.80
C TYR A 318 -12.24 -26.64 8.84
N SER A 319 -12.13 -25.86 7.76
CA SER A 319 -13.25 -25.57 6.84
C SER A 319 -13.76 -26.81 6.10
N GLN A 320 -12.86 -27.73 5.76
CA GLN A 320 -13.16 -28.95 5.00
C GLN A 320 -13.53 -30.14 5.90
N ASP A 321 -12.66 -30.46 6.87
CA ASP A 321 -12.87 -31.52 7.86
C ASP A 321 -12.52 -30.98 9.26
N PRO A 322 -13.52 -30.59 10.06
CA PRO A 322 -13.29 -30.09 11.42
C PRO A 322 -12.64 -31.09 12.37
N LEU A 323 -12.70 -32.39 12.08
CA LEU A 323 -12.13 -33.44 12.92
C LEU A 323 -10.69 -33.78 12.52
N ASN A 324 -10.33 -33.58 11.24
CA ASN A 324 -8.96 -33.75 10.73
C ASN A 324 -8.53 -32.52 9.92
N PRO A 325 -8.26 -31.39 10.60
CA PRO A 325 -7.85 -30.15 9.95
C PRO A 325 -6.56 -30.30 9.13
N GLY A 326 -6.52 -29.66 7.96
CA GLY A 326 -5.34 -29.62 7.11
C GLY A 326 -4.29 -28.65 7.65
N LEU A 327 -3.02 -29.05 7.66
CA LEU A 327 -1.91 -28.16 8.01
C LEU A 327 -1.35 -27.49 6.75
N THR A 328 -1.42 -26.16 6.71
CA THR A 328 -0.83 -25.34 5.64
C THR A 328 -0.02 -24.18 6.23
N MET A 329 0.62 -23.37 5.39
CA MET A 329 1.37 -22.19 5.82
C MET A 329 0.83 -20.95 5.10
N GLN A 330 0.64 -19.86 5.85
CA GLN A 330 0.20 -18.58 5.32
C GLN A 330 1.36 -17.91 4.56
N GLU A 331 1.44 -18.08 3.24
CA GLU A 331 2.49 -17.45 2.42
C GLU A 331 2.27 -15.93 2.20
N PRO A 332 1.04 -15.46 1.84
CA PRO A 332 0.74 -14.05 1.73
C PRO A 332 0.52 -13.42 3.11
N ASP A 333 0.91 -12.17 3.32
CA ASP A 333 0.55 -11.44 4.56
C ASP A 333 -0.94 -11.09 4.65
N LEU A 334 -1.63 -11.18 3.52
CA LEU A 334 -3.00 -10.73 3.34
C LEU A 334 -3.96 -11.93 3.39
N VAL A 335 -4.84 -11.94 4.39
CA VAL A 335 -5.99 -12.85 4.46
C VAL A 335 -7.21 -12.12 3.92
N ARG A 336 -7.89 -12.70 2.93
CA ARG A 336 -9.03 -12.09 2.24
C ARG A 336 -10.33 -12.82 2.56
N PHE A 337 -11.34 -12.07 2.98
CA PHE A 337 -12.63 -12.63 3.35
C PHE A 337 -13.69 -12.59 2.22
N GLY A 338 -13.43 -11.87 1.13
CA GLY A 338 -14.36 -11.73 -0.01
C GLY A 338 -14.53 -12.97 -0.89
N GLN A 339 -14.14 -14.16 -0.44
CA GLN A 339 -14.28 -15.42 -1.18
C GLN A 339 -15.66 -16.07 -0.93
N LEU A 340 -16.10 -16.95 -1.83
CA LEU A 340 -17.41 -17.63 -1.70
C LEU A 340 -17.38 -18.79 -0.68
N GLU A 341 -16.20 -19.26 -0.31
CA GLU A 341 -15.99 -20.44 0.53
C GLU A 341 -16.06 -20.10 2.04
N PRO A 342 -16.55 -21.04 2.88
CA PRO A 342 -16.44 -20.91 4.33
C PRO A 342 -14.97 -20.93 4.75
N MET A 343 -14.65 -20.15 5.77
CA MET A 343 -13.34 -20.12 6.40
C MET A 343 -13.51 -20.51 7.87
N ASP A 344 -12.71 -21.47 8.32
CA ASP A 344 -12.62 -21.85 9.73
C ASP A 344 -11.18 -22.30 9.95
N SER A 345 -10.33 -21.39 10.41
CA SER A 345 -8.89 -21.55 10.39
C SER A 345 -8.29 -21.07 11.71
N VAL A 346 -7.28 -21.78 12.21
CA VAL A 346 -6.52 -21.36 13.39
C VAL A 346 -5.06 -21.16 12.99
N TYR A 347 -4.57 -19.95 13.21
CA TYR A 347 -3.19 -19.56 12.96
C TYR A 347 -2.35 -19.81 14.20
N LEU A 348 -1.25 -20.54 14.05
CA LEU A 348 -0.46 -21.06 15.16
C LEU A 348 0.70 -20.14 15.52
N ASP A 349 1.15 -20.22 16.78
CA ASP A 349 2.33 -19.53 17.32
C ASP A 349 2.27 -18.00 17.08
N CYS A 350 1.08 -17.43 17.24
CA CYS A 350 0.83 -15.99 17.34
C CYS A 350 1.20 -15.52 18.76
N ASP A 351 2.48 -15.66 19.08
CA ASP A 351 3.10 -15.39 20.40
C ASP A 351 2.86 -13.95 20.91
N PRO A 352 3.05 -13.71 22.23
CA PRO A 352 2.89 -12.40 22.85
C PRO A 352 3.69 -11.29 22.15
N GLY A 353 3.02 -10.17 21.82
CA GLY A 353 3.60 -9.00 21.15
C GLY A 353 3.45 -8.97 19.62
N GLY A 354 2.83 -9.98 19.00
CA GLY A 354 2.39 -9.94 17.61
C GLY A 354 1.01 -9.29 17.46
N GLN A 355 0.93 -8.18 16.72
CA GLN A 355 -0.34 -7.49 16.44
C GLN A 355 -0.98 -8.03 15.16
N VAL A 356 -2.22 -8.51 15.25
CA VAL A 356 -3.05 -8.87 14.09
C VAL A 356 -3.97 -7.71 13.78
N LEU A 357 -3.97 -7.27 12.52
CA LEU A 357 -4.79 -6.14 12.09
C LEU A 357 -5.96 -6.66 11.23
N LEU A 358 -7.17 -6.24 11.56
CA LEU A 358 -8.37 -6.51 10.79
C LEU A 358 -8.90 -5.20 10.19
N CYS A 359 -9.02 -5.18 8.88
CA CYS A 359 -9.67 -4.11 8.12
C CYS A 359 -11.10 -4.52 7.78
N PRO A 360 -12.12 -3.91 8.39
CA PRO A 360 -13.54 -4.23 8.16
C PRO A 360 -14.12 -3.65 6.86
N GLY A 361 -13.30 -3.04 6.00
CA GLY A 361 -13.75 -2.37 4.77
C GLY A 361 -14.26 -0.92 4.98
N THR A 362 -14.04 -0.35 6.16
CA THR A 362 -14.22 1.07 6.48
C THR A 362 -12.87 1.75 6.73
N PRO A 363 -12.82 3.09 6.85
CA PRO A 363 -11.66 3.79 7.37
C PRO A 363 -11.15 3.26 8.71
N ALA A 364 -12.04 2.82 9.60
CA ALA A 364 -11.62 2.20 10.87
C ALA A 364 -10.94 0.84 10.66
N HIS A 365 -10.00 0.48 11.54
CA HIS A 365 -9.38 -0.85 11.61
C HIS A 365 -9.26 -1.35 13.06
N PHE A 366 -9.23 -2.67 13.23
CA PHE A 366 -9.08 -3.31 14.53
C PHE A 366 -7.68 -3.90 14.68
N SER A 367 -7.10 -3.75 15.87
CA SER A 367 -5.90 -4.43 16.29
C SER A 367 -6.25 -5.47 17.34
N ILE A 368 -5.69 -6.66 17.22
CA ILE A 368 -5.86 -7.78 18.13
C ILE A 368 -4.47 -8.19 18.59
N GLU A 369 -4.24 -8.14 19.90
CA GLU A 369 -2.96 -8.47 20.50
C GLU A 369 -3.15 -9.54 21.57
N ASN A 370 -2.32 -10.58 21.50
CA ASN A 370 -2.16 -11.57 22.55
C ASN A 370 -1.12 -11.04 23.55
N LYS A 371 -1.49 -10.85 24.81
CA LYS A 371 -0.57 -10.40 25.86
C LYS A 371 0.00 -11.58 26.65
N GLU A 372 -0.85 -12.53 27.05
CA GLU A 372 -0.45 -13.70 27.82
C GLU A 372 -1.37 -14.90 27.53
N GLY A 373 -0.85 -16.13 27.65
CA GLY A 373 -1.61 -17.37 27.60
C GLY A 373 -2.09 -17.81 26.22
N PHE A 374 -2.82 -16.93 25.53
CA PHE A 374 -3.22 -17.09 24.14
C PHE A 374 -1.99 -17.09 23.24
N CYS A 375 -1.92 -18.05 22.31
CA CYS A 375 -0.80 -18.18 21.38
C CYS A 375 -1.25 -18.53 19.96
N ASP A 376 -2.56 -18.62 19.73
CA ASP A 376 -3.14 -18.89 18.42
C ASP A 376 -4.13 -17.76 18.07
N ILE A 377 -4.45 -17.60 16.80
CA ILE A 377 -5.51 -16.68 16.34
C ILE A 377 -6.53 -17.49 15.55
N GLY A 378 -7.75 -17.58 16.09
CA GLY A 378 -8.88 -18.20 15.42
C GLY A 378 -9.53 -17.22 14.45
N VAL A 379 -9.74 -17.65 13.21
CA VAL A 379 -10.39 -16.87 12.16
C VAL A 379 -11.49 -17.70 11.53
N GLN A 380 -12.72 -17.21 11.59
CA GLN A 380 -13.89 -17.89 11.06
C GLN A 380 -14.79 -16.92 10.28
N HIS A 381 -15.26 -17.38 9.14
CA HIS A 381 -16.26 -16.69 8.32
C HIS A 381 -17.15 -17.73 7.63
N PRO A 382 -18.46 -17.77 7.87
CA PRO A 382 -19.30 -18.89 7.45
C PRO A 382 -19.53 -18.98 5.93
N THR A 383 -19.62 -17.85 5.21
CA THR A 383 -19.66 -17.73 3.73
C THR A 383 -20.12 -16.31 3.37
N THR A 384 -19.81 -15.82 2.17
CA THR A 384 -20.35 -14.54 1.65
C THR A 384 -21.72 -14.67 0.96
N VAL A 385 -22.22 -15.89 0.72
CA VAL A 385 -23.43 -16.10 -0.09
C VAL A 385 -24.70 -16.04 0.75
N ALA A 386 -24.81 -16.88 1.79
CA ALA A 386 -25.98 -16.98 2.66
C ALA A 386 -25.61 -17.66 3.99
N PRO A 387 -26.19 -17.25 5.14
CA PRO A 387 -27.24 -16.23 5.31
C PRO A 387 -26.73 -14.80 5.08
N ARG A 388 -27.60 -13.86 4.65
CA ARG A 388 -27.17 -12.49 4.26
C ARG A 388 -26.43 -11.75 5.37
N GLU A 389 -26.73 -12.04 6.64
CA GLU A 389 -26.05 -11.44 7.79
C GLU A 389 -24.54 -11.69 7.80
N SER A 390 -24.06 -12.82 7.26
CA SER A 390 -22.64 -13.17 7.29
C SER A 390 -21.77 -12.20 6.51
N ARG A 391 -22.34 -11.42 5.59
CA ARG A 391 -21.65 -10.40 4.81
C ARG A 391 -21.22 -9.18 5.63
N HIS A 392 -21.68 -9.09 6.87
CA HIS A 392 -21.49 -7.92 7.73
C HIS A 392 -20.65 -8.21 8.97
N PHE A 393 -20.01 -9.40 9.02
CA PHE A 393 -19.06 -9.69 10.08
C PHE A 393 -17.98 -10.68 9.68
N VAL A 394 -16.88 -10.65 10.43
CA VAL A 394 -15.88 -11.72 10.47
C VAL A 394 -15.61 -12.08 11.93
N CYS A 395 -15.40 -13.37 12.19
CA CYS A 395 -15.04 -13.84 13.52
C CYS A 395 -13.51 -13.93 13.59
N VAL A 396 -12.91 -13.19 14.51
CA VAL A 396 -11.46 -13.18 14.71
C VAL A 396 -11.20 -13.10 16.20
N GLY A 397 -10.27 -13.89 16.72
CA GLY A 397 -9.82 -13.63 18.06
C GLY A 397 -8.73 -14.54 18.61
N PRO A 398 -8.22 -14.16 19.78
CA PRO A 398 -7.17 -14.89 20.47
C PRO A 398 -7.66 -16.28 20.87
N ALA A 399 -6.80 -17.28 20.70
CA ALA A 399 -7.14 -18.67 20.98
C ALA A 399 -5.94 -19.47 21.51
N ARG A 400 -6.27 -20.64 22.05
CA ARG A 400 -5.35 -21.66 22.52
C ARG A 400 -5.96 -23.02 22.16
N VAL A 401 -5.63 -23.51 20.97
CA VAL A 401 -6.32 -24.65 20.34
C VAL A 401 -5.38 -25.81 20.12
N VAL A 402 -4.26 -25.59 19.43
CA VAL A 402 -3.38 -26.70 19.03
C VAL A 402 -2.56 -27.21 20.20
N ARG A 403 -2.01 -26.29 20.99
CA ARG A 403 -1.31 -26.61 22.24
C ARG A 403 -2.30 -26.56 23.41
N LYS A 404 -3.01 -27.67 23.63
CA LYS A 404 -3.96 -27.83 24.75
C LYS A 404 -3.30 -27.48 26.08
N VAL A 405 -4.07 -26.89 26.98
CA VAL A 405 -3.61 -26.55 28.33
C VAL A 405 -4.00 -27.68 29.25
N THR A 406 -3.05 -28.22 30.01
CA THR A 406 -3.31 -29.18 31.09
C THR A 406 -3.00 -28.49 32.41
N LEU A 407 -4.00 -28.40 33.30
CA LEU A 407 -3.84 -27.81 34.63
C LEU A 407 -3.80 -28.91 35.69
N GLN A 408 -2.80 -28.88 36.55
CA GLN A 408 -2.77 -29.69 37.77
C GLN A 408 -3.74 -29.12 38.82
N PRO A 409 -4.14 -29.91 39.83
CA PRO A 409 -4.91 -29.42 40.98
C PRO A 409 -4.27 -28.17 41.60
N GLY A 410 -5.07 -27.11 41.77
CA GLY A 410 -4.65 -25.82 42.31
C GLY A 410 -3.88 -24.91 41.34
N GLU A 411 -3.63 -25.33 40.10
CA GLU A 411 -2.99 -24.47 39.10
C GLU A 411 -4.00 -23.54 38.42
N VAL A 412 -3.51 -22.35 38.03
CA VAL A 412 -4.28 -21.31 37.33
C VAL A 412 -3.65 -21.05 35.96
N TRP A 413 -4.47 -21.03 34.92
CA TRP A 413 -4.11 -20.54 33.60
C TRP A 413 -4.68 -19.14 33.39
N VAL A 414 -3.91 -18.24 32.78
CA VAL A 414 -4.32 -16.88 32.44
C VAL A 414 -4.17 -16.66 30.93
N GLY A 415 -5.23 -16.17 30.29
CA GLY A 415 -5.24 -15.68 28.93
C GLY A 415 -5.60 -14.19 28.91
N ASP A 416 -4.70 -13.33 28.45
CA ASP A 416 -4.87 -11.89 28.34
C ASP A 416 -4.78 -11.45 26.87
N ALA A 417 -5.79 -10.71 26.42
CA ALA A 417 -5.84 -10.15 25.09
C ALA A 417 -6.42 -8.74 25.09
N SER A 418 -5.97 -7.92 24.15
CA SER A 418 -6.48 -6.58 23.93
C SER A 418 -6.96 -6.37 22.49
N PHE A 419 -8.10 -5.70 22.37
CA PHE A 419 -8.71 -5.29 21.12
C PHE A 419 -8.68 -3.77 21.04
N THR A 420 -8.06 -3.21 20.00
CA THR A 420 -7.99 -1.75 19.80
C THR A 420 -8.77 -1.38 18.55
N ALA A 421 -9.70 -0.44 18.66
CA ALA A 421 -10.43 0.14 17.53
C ALA A 421 -9.79 1.47 17.17
N HIS A 422 -9.26 1.56 15.95
CA HIS A 422 -8.68 2.77 15.38
C HIS A 422 -9.67 3.40 14.39
N ASP A 423 -9.78 4.72 14.40
CA ASP A 423 -10.73 5.45 13.54
C ASP A 423 -10.15 5.93 12.21
N GLU A 424 -8.83 6.04 12.11
CA GLU A 424 -8.17 6.44 10.87
C GLU A 424 -7.85 5.22 10.01
N TYR A 425 -8.09 5.38 8.71
CA TYR A 425 -7.61 4.43 7.72
C TYR A 425 -6.10 4.53 7.69
N TRP A 426 -5.44 3.38 7.69
CA TRP A 426 -4.01 3.32 7.52
C TRP A 426 -3.62 4.19 6.31
N PRO A 427 -2.67 5.13 6.43
CA PRO A 427 -2.43 6.15 5.40
C PRO A 427 -2.19 5.59 3.98
N LEU A 428 -1.78 4.31 3.86
CA LEU A 428 -1.60 3.59 2.60
C LEU A 428 -1.82 2.06 2.79
N ALA A 429 -3.05 1.56 2.71
CA ALA A 429 -3.30 0.12 2.84
C ALA A 429 -2.53 -0.67 1.75
N PRO A 430 -1.81 -1.76 2.07
CA PRO A 430 -0.93 -2.48 1.12
C PRO A 430 -1.60 -2.96 -0.17
N TRP A 431 -2.92 -3.15 -0.17
CA TRP A 431 -3.73 -3.56 -1.33
C TRP A 431 -4.31 -2.39 -2.14
N GLU A 432 -4.25 -1.17 -1.63
CA GLU A 432 -4.63 0.05 -2.37
C GLU A 432 -3.46 0.68 -3.11
N VAL A 433 -2.23 0.25 -2.80
CA VAL A 433 -1.04 0.63 -3.54
C VAL A 433 -0.93 -0.27 -4.78
N GLU A 434 -1.72 0.04 -5.81
CA GLU A 434 -1.32 -0.30 -7.18
C GLU A 434 0.04 0.34 -7.46
N ASP A 435 1.00 -0.46 -7.96
CA ASP A 435 2.39 -0.09 -8.26
C ASP A 435 2.51 1.33 -8.88
N PRO A 436 3.11 2.31 -8.18
CA PRO A 436 3.46 3.61 -8.79
C PRO A 436 4.65 3.50 -9.76
N SER A 437 5.33 2.35 -9.82
CA SER A 437 6.65 2.20 -10.46
C SER A 437 6.63 1.60 -11.86
N LEU A 438 5.48 1.12 -12.36
CA LEU A 438 5.31 0.68 -13.77
C LEU A 438 4.62 1.72 -14.66
N VAL A 439 4.45 2.94 -14.14
CA VAL A 439 3.59 3.94 -14.75
C VAL A 439 4.22 5.33 -14.69
N PRO A 440 5.00 5.71 -15.71
CA PRO A 440 5.01 7.13 -16.06
C PRO A 440 4.33 7.42 -17.40
N VAL A 441 3.96 6.39 -18.17
CA VAL A 441 3.42 6.63 -19.53
C VAL A 441 2.15 5.83 -19.84
N ALA A 442 1.86 4.73 -19.10
CA ALA A 442 0.80 3.81 -19.49
C ALA A 442 -0.52 3.91 -18.72
N LEU A 443 -0.59 4.33 -17.44
CA LEU A 443 -1.82 4.24 -16.61
C LEU A 443 -2.71 5.49 -16.62
N PRO A 444 -2.25 6.73 -16.84
CA PRO A 444 -3.19 7.80 -17.17
C PRO A 444 -3.91 7.48 -18.48
N LEU A 445 -3.21 6.78 -19.39
CA LEU A 445 -3.72 6.33 -20.68
C LEU A 445 -4.50 5.01 -20.60
N ALA A 446 -4.14 4.07 -19.74
CA ALA A 446 -4.79 2.76 -19.59
C ALA A 446 -5.92 2.81 -18.57
N GLY A 447 -5.85 3.65 -17.54
CA GLY A 447 -6.98 3.98 -16.66
C GLY A 447 -7.99 4.86 -17.39
N GLY A 448 -7.51 5.84 -18.18
CA GLY A 448 -8.35 6.60 -19.12
C GLY A 448 -8.97 5.71 -20.20
N ALA A 449 -8.20 4.82 -20.83
CA ALA A 449 -8.71 3.89 -21.85
C ALA A 449 -9.56 2.77 -21.26
N ALA A 450 -9.28 2.26 -20.06
CA ALA A 450 -10.10 1.25 -19.37
C ALA A 450 -11.40 1.86 -18.88
N CYS A 451 -11.40 3.10 -18.37
CA CYS A 451 -12.62 3.81 -18.00
C CYS A 451 -13.46 4.18 -19.24
N LEU A 452 -12.81 4.61 -20.33
CA LEU A 452 -13.47 4.82 -21.62
C LEU A 452 -14.01 3.50 -22.19
N LEU A 453 -13.25 2.39 -22.14
CA LEU A 453 -13.67 1.05 -22.55
C LEU A 453 -14.81 0.51 -21.69
N SER A 454 -14.84 0.83 -20.39
CA SER A 454 -15.92 0.46 -19.46
C SER A 454 -17.21 1.22 -19.75
N LEU A 455 -17.10 2.51 -20.09
CA LEU A 455 -18.22 3.34 -20.57
C LEU A 455 -18.72 2.87 -21.95
N LEU A 456 -17.81 2.44 -22.83
CA LEU A 456 -18.10 1.97 -24.18
C LEU A 456 -18.63 0.52 -24.21
N ALA A 457 -18.37 -0.29 -23.18
CA ALA A 457 -18.82 -1.68 -23.07
C ALA A 457 -20.27 -1.86 -22.56
N GLY A 458 -21.03 -0.76 -22.42
CA GLY A 458 -22.41 -0.81 -21.95
C GLY A 458 -22.50 -0.90 -20.42
N ALA A 459 -21.99 0.14 -19.74
CA ALA A 459 -22.14 0.31 -18.30
C ALA A 459 -23.62 0.29 -17.89
N ARG A 460 -23.92 -0.37 -16.76
CA ARG A 460 -25.23 -0.26 -16.11
C ARG A 460 -25.41 1.19 -15.65
N PRO A 461 -26.65 1.71 -15.57
CA PRO A 461 -26.90 3.10 -15.17
C PRO A 461 -26.24 3.49 -13.82
N ASP A 462 -25.99 2.52 -12.94
CA ASP A 462 -25.38 2.73 -11.62
C ASP A 462 -23.86 3.01 -11.67
N ASP A 463 -23.16 2.63 -12.75
CA ASP A 463 -21.70 2.82 -12.91
C ASP A 463 -21.33 4.16 -13.57
N VAL A 464 -22.34 4.91 -14.04
CA VAL A 464 -22.15 6.16 -14.79
C VAL A 464 -21.69 7.30 -13.87
N VAL A 465 -22.17 7.32 -12.63
CA VAL A 465 -21.89 8.40 -11.67
C VAL A 465 -20.43 8.35 -11.16
N PRO A 466 -19.89 7.21 -10.70
CA PRO A 466 -18.47 7.13 -10.30
C PRO A 466 -17.51 7.44 -11.46
N ALA A 467 -17.83 6.98 -12.67
CA ALA A 467 -17.05 7.26 -13.87
C ALA A 467 -17.07 8.76 -14.24
N ALA A 468 -18.22 9.42 -14.11
CA ALA A 468 -18.34 10.87 -14.32
C ALA A 468 -17.55 11.67 -13.27
N ILE A 469 -17.60 11.27 -11.99
CA ILE A 469 -16.82 11.91 -10.91
C ILE A 469 -15.32 11.74 -11.19
N SER A 470 -14.89 10.56 -11.60
CA SER A 470 -13.48 10.28 -11.91
C SER A 470 -12.98 11.11 -13.10
N LEU A 471 -13.81 11.26 -14.14
CA LEU A 471 -13.53 12.15 -15.27
C LEU A 471 -13.50 13.64 -14.88
N LEU A 472 -14.35 14.07 -13.96
CA LEU A 472 -14.35 15.44 -13.43
C LEU A 472 -13.12 15.75 -12.59
N VAL A 473 -12.72 14.83 -11.70
CA VAL A 473 -11.50 14.96 -10.88
C VAL A 473 -10.25 14.96 -11.77
N PHE A 474 -10.19 14.06 -12.76
CA PHE A 474 -9.13 14.04 -13.75
C PHE A 474 -9.10 15.36 -14.55
N GLY A 475 -10.25 15.83 -15.02
CA GLY A 475 -10.39 17.11 -15.72
C GLY A 475 -9.93 18.30 -14.88
N PHE A 476 -10.32 18.35 -13.60
CA PHE A 476 -9.91 19.41 -12.67
C PHE A 476 -8.41 19.36 -12.39
N THR A 477 -7.83 18.17 -12.24
CA THR A 477 -6.38 17.99 -12.03
C THR A 477 -5.60 18.42 -13.26
N CYS A 478 -6.02 18.03 -14.46
CA CYS A 478 -5.45 18.51 -15.71
C CYS A 478 -5.57 20.03 -15.84
N LEU A 479 -6.72 20.62 -15.47
CA LEU A 479 -6.91 22.08 -15.48
C LEU A 479 -5.99 22.78 -14.47
N ALA A 480 -5.84 22.25 -13.26
CA ALA A 480 -4.96 22.79 -12.23
C ALA A 480 -3.48 22.73 -12.68
N ILE A 481 -3.05 21.62 -13.27
CA ILE A 481 -1.69 21.47 -13.84
C ILE A 481 -1.50 22.42 -15.03
N CYS A 482 -2.46 22.52 -15.95
CA CYS A 482 -2.39 23.47 -17.05
C CYS A 482 -2.36 24.92 -16.56
N TRP A 483 -3.05 25.24 -15.47
CA TRP A 483 -3.08 26.58 -14.89
C TRP A 483 -1.76 26.95 -14.20
N THR A 484 -1.16 26.03 -13.43
CA THR A 484 0.14 26.24 -12.78
C THR A 484 1.27 26.27 -13.79
N ALA A 485 1.25 25.39 -14.79
CA ALA A 485 2.26 25.31 -15.85
C ALA A 485 2.08 26.34 -16.97
N ARG A 486 1.03 27.18 -16.96
CA ARG A 486 0.68 28.11 -18.06
C ARG A 486 1.85 29.00 -18.52
N LYS A 487 2.75 29.37 -17.61
CA LYS A 487 3.91 30.22 -17.91
C LYS A 487 5.03 29.46 -18.63
N GLN A 488 5.09 28.14 -18.50
CA GLN A 488 6.11 27.26 -19.10
C GLN A 488 5.67 26.67 -20.44
N VAL A 489 4.35 26.65 -20.74
CA VAL A 489 3.79 26.13 -22.00
C VAL A 489 4.45 26.72 -23.25
N PRO A 490 4.68 28.05 -23.39
CA PRO A 490 5.29 28.61 -24.60
C PRO A 490 6.74 28.16 -24.83
N ALA A 491 7.45 27.77 -23.76
CA ALA A 491 8.80 27.22 -23.85
C ALA A 491 8.75 25.77 -24.31
N ALA A 492 7.88 24.94 -23.71
CA ALA A 492 7.68 23.55 -24.11
C ALA A 492 7.23 23.41 -25.57
N VAL A 493 6.30 24.28 -26.03
CA VAL A 493 5.83 24.29 -27.43
C VAL A 493 6.97 24.65 -28.40
N ARG A 494 7.85 25.59 -28.04
CA ARG A 494 9.02 25.95 -28.88
C ARG A 494 9.99 24.78 -29.00
N LEU A 495 10.26 24.08 -27.90
CA LEU A 495 11.12 22.89 -27.89
C LEU A 495 10.53 21.75 -28.74
N LEU A 496 9.23 21.47 -28.60
CA LEU A 496 8.57 20.44 -29.40
C LEU A 496 8.49 20.79 -30.89
N ARG A 497 8.25 22.08 -31.21
CA ARG A 497 8.24 22.57 -32.60
C ARG A 497 9.60 22.38 -33.27
N MET A 498 10.67 22.75 -32.58
CA MET A 498 12.04 22.51 -33.05
C MET A 498 12.32 21.03 -33.33
N SER A 499 11.91 20.14 -32.42
CA SER A 499 12.05 18.69 -32.65
C SER A 499 11.24 18.21 -33.85
N ALA A 500 10.04 18.77 -34.06
CA ALA A 500 9.20 18.47 -35.23
C ALA A 500 9.85 18.97 -36.53
N ASP A 501 10.45 20.16 -36.54
CA ASP A 501 11.18 20.72 -37.68
C ASP A 501 12.39 19.84 -38.03
N CYS A 502 13.11 19.34 -37.02
CA CYS A 502 14.20 18.37 -37.20
C CYS A 502 13.72 17.04 -37.82
N MET A 503 12.59 16.51 -37.35
CA MET A 503 11.96 15.31 -37.91
C MET A 503 11.50 15.53 -39.36
N ALA A 504 10.92 16.70 -39.66
CA ALA A 504 10.47 17.06 -41.00
C ALA A 504 11.65 17.18 -41.98
N ALA A 505 12.80 17.69 -41.53
CA ALA A 505 14.03 17.72 -42.30
C ALA A 505 14.61 16.32 -42.58
N ASN A 506 14.26 15.32 -41.76
CA ASN A 506 14.80 13.96 -41.84
C ASN A 506 13.69 12.89 -41.87
N PRO A 507 12.86 12.81 -42.94
CA PRO A 507 11.71 11.89 -43.00
C PRO A 507 12.09 10.40 -42.99
N ALA A 508 13.38 10.07 -43.20
CA ALA A 508 13.89 8.72 -43.03
C ALA A 508 13.88 8.26 -41.55
N LEU A 509 13.97 9.18 -40.59
CA LEU A 509 13.97 8.87 -39.15
C LEU A 509 12.72 8.11 -38.74
N THR A 510 11.54 8.62 -39.09
CA THR A 510 10.26 7.99 -38.71
C THR A 510 10.13 6.59 -39.29
N ARG A 511 10.51 6.41 -40.58
CA ARG A 511 10.44 5.09 -41.24
C ARG A 511 11.40 4.08 -40.60
N VAL A 512 12.63 4.50 -40.30
CA VAL A 512 13.62 3.62 -39.64
C VAL A 512 13.21 3.31 -38.21
N ALA A 513 12.68 4.28 -37.46
CA ALA A 513 12.16 4.07 -36.12
C ALA A 513 11.02 3.03 -36.11
N VAL A 514 10.06 3.13 -37.04
CA VAL A 514 8.98 2.14 -37.20
C VAL A 514 9.55 0.77 -37.56
N ALA A 515 10.48 0.71 -38.52
CA ALA A 515 11.11 -0.55 -38.93
C ALA A 515 11.85 -1.23 -37.78
N LEU A 516 12.55 -0.47 -36.93
CA LEU A 516 13.22 -0.99 -35.74
C LEU A 516 12.24 -1.53 -34.69
N CYS A 517 11.09 -0.87 -34.53
CA CYS A 517 10.05 -1.34 -33.62
C CYS A 517 9.43 -2.67 -34.12
N VAL A 518 9.10 -2.74 -35.41
CA VAL A 518 8.60 -3.99 -36.03
C VAL A 518 9.63 -5.11 -35.93
N ALA A 519 10.91 -4.81 -36.17
CA ALA A 519 11.99 -5.78 -36.01
C ALA A 519 12.14 -6.27 -34.56
N ALA A 520 11.97 -5.38 -33.57
CA ALA A 520 11.98 -5.75 -32.16
C ALA A 520 10.82 -6.69 -31.79
N LEU A 521 9.61 -6.41 -32.27
CA LEU A 521 8.45 -7.28 -32.07
C LEU A 521 8.65 -8.64 -32.74
N ALA A 522 9.19 -8.66 -33.96
CA ALA A 522 9.54 -9.89 -34.66
C ALA A 522 10.62 -10.71 -33.91
N ALA A 523 11.58 -10.05 -33.24
CA ALA A 523 12.60 -10.71 -32.43
C ALA A 523 12.04 -11.29 -31.11
N VAL A 524 10.97 -10.70 -30.57
CA VAL A 524 10.30 -11.20 -29.36
C VAL A 524 9.35 -12.37 -29.66
N ALA A 525 8.74 -12.40 -30.85
CA ALA A 525 7.83 -13.47 -31.26
C ALA A 525 8.35 -14.91 -31.03
N PRO A 526 9.58 -15.29 -31.42
CA PRO A 526 10.10 -16.63 -31.14
C PRO A 526 10.33 -16.89 -29.65
N LEU A 527 10.64 -15.86 -28.84
CA LEU A 527 10.77 -15.99 -27.38
C LEU A 527 9.42 -16.25 -26.72
N LEU A 528 8.36 -15.58 -27.17
CA LEU A 528 6.99 -15.81 -26.70
C LEU A 528 6.46 -17.17 -27.13
N TRP A 529 6.76 -17.59 -28.38
CA TRP A 529 6.42 -18.93 -28.86
C TRP A 529 7.14 -20.01 -28.05
N PHE A 530 8.42 -19.81 -27.76
CA PHE A 530 9.17 -20.69 -26.88
C PHE A 530 8.57 -20.72 -25.47
N PHE A 531 8.22 -19.57 -24.88
CA PHE A 531 7.55 -19.50 -23.58
C PHE A 531 6.28 -20.34 -23.54
N ASP A 532 5.36 -20.10 -24.49
CA ASP A 532 4.11 -20.85 -24.60
C ASP A 532 4.35 -22.35 -24.81
N GLY A 533 5.35 -22.73 -25.62
CA GLY A 533 5.77 -24.12 -25.77
C GLY A 533 6.28 -24.74 -24.46
N THR A 534 7.11 -24.02 -23.70
CA THR A 534 7.64 -24.50 -22.42
C THR A 534 6.57 -24.60 -21.33
N MET A 535 5.60 -23.67 -21.32
CA MET A 535 4.46 -23.69 -20.39
C MET A 535 3.49 -24.85 -20.67
N ARG A 536 3.62 -25.52 -21.82
CA ARG A 536 2.90 -26.77 -22.12
C ARG A 536 3.69 -28.02 -21.74
N SER A 537 4.97 -27.90 -21.38
CA SER A 537 5.78 -29.01 -20.86
C SER A 537 5.55 -29.15 -19.37
N GLY A 538 4.86 -30.22 -19.02
CA GLY A 538 4.55 -30.56 -17.64
C GLY A 538 3.75 -31.84 -17.63
N SER A 539 3.56 -32.36 -16.43
CA SER A 539 2.73 -33.54 -16.23
C SER A 539 1.44 -33.15 -15.54
N LEU A 540 0.37 -33.85 -15.91
CA LEU A 540 -0.89 -33.82 -15.17
C LEU A 540 -0.67 -34.64 -13.90
N VAL A 541 -0.45 -33.94 -12.79
CA VAL A 541 -0.33 -34.55 -11.48
C VAL A 541 -1.70 -34.51 -10.83
N ALA A 542 -2.11 -35.59 -10.17
CA ALA A 542 -3.36 -35.60 -9.42
C ALA A 542 -3.28 -34.51 -8.35
N ASN A 543 -4.19 -33.55 -8.41
CA ASN A 543 -4.24 -32.45 -7.47
C ASN A 543 -4.60 -33.02 -6.09
N PRO A 544 -3.65 -33.05 -5.13
CA PRO A 544 -3.87 -33.68 -3.83
C PRO A 544 -5.01 -32.99 -3.05
N SER A 545 -5.21 -31.70 -3.29
CA SER A 545 -6.25 -30.89 -2.63
C SER A 545 -7.67 -31.13 -3.17
N ARG A 546 -7.84 -31.92 -4.24
CA ARG A 546 -9.16 -32.26 -4.81
C ARG A 546 -9.42 -33.76 -4.99
N LEU A 547 -8.58 -34.63 -4.43
CA LEU A 547 -8.83 -36.07 -4.42
C LEU A 547 -10.14 -36.37 -3.67
N GLY A 548 -11.17 -36.85 -4.38
CA GLY A 548 -12.47 -37.21 -3.79
C GLY A 548 -13.56 -36.13 -3.82
N SER A 549 -13.29 -34.94 -4.38
CA SER A 549 -14.31 -33.90 -4.58
C SER A 549 -15.36 -34.31 -5.64
N PRO A 550 -16.67 -34.08 -5.43
CA PRO A 550 -17.74 -34.46 -6.36
C PRO A 550 -17.73 -33.71 -7.71
N ALA A 551 -16.83 -32.74 -7.86
CA ALA A 551 -16.72 -31.85 -9.02
C ALA A 551 -16.01 -32.45 -10.24
N CYS A 552 -15.15 -33.46 -10.08
CA CYS A 552 -14.43 -34.09 -11.18
C CYS A 552 -15.12 -35.40 -11.58
N ARG A 553 -16.00 -35.31 -12.58
CA ARG A 553 -16.67 -36.48 -13.17
C ARG A 553 -16.28 -36.62 -14.63
N ASP A 554 -16.15 -37.86 -15.09
CA ASP A 554 -16.04 -38.14 -16.53
C ASP A 554 -17.37 -37.85 -17.24
N SER A 555 -17.38 -37.99 -18.57
CA SER A 555 -18.58 -37.82 -19.40
C SER A 555 -19.74 -38.75 -19.02
N ASP A 556 -19.47 -39.83 -18.29
CA ASP A 556 -20.43 -40.82 -17.80
C ASP A 556 -20.83 -40.58 -16.33
N GLY A 557 -20.38 -39.47 -15.72
CA GLY A 557 -20.72 -39.08 -14.37
C GLY A 557 -19.97 -39.81 -13.26
N LYS A 558 -18.94 -40.60 -13.58
CA LYS A 558 -18.11 -41.33 -12.59
C LYS A 558 -17.01 -40.43 -12.02
N PRO A 559 -16.72 -40.54 -10.72
CA PRO A 559 -15.67 -39.74 -10.09
C PRO A 559 -14.29 -40.11 -10.64
N VAL A 560 -13.54 -39.10 -11.10
CA VAL A 560 -12.15 -39.23 -11.59
C VAL A 560 -11.23 -38.32 -10.76
N PRO A 561 -9.95 -38.70 -10.54
CA PRO A 561 -9.01 -37.84 -9.83
C PRO A 561 -8.86 -36.51 -10.56
N CYS A 562 -9.07 -35.40 -9.84
CA CYS A 562 -8.84 -34.07 -10.38
C CYS A 562 -7.34 -33.89 -10.65
N CYS A 563 -6.95 -33.61 -11.89
CA CYS A 563 -5.56 -33.35 -12.23
C CYS A 563 -5.29 -31.84 -12.28
N GLU A 564 -4.14 -31.40 -11.76
CA GLU A 564 -3.58 -30.08 -11.96
C GLU A 564 -2.33 -30.19 -12.83
N PHE A 565 -2.15 -29.25 -13.75
CA PHE A 565 -0.99 -29.21 -14.62
C PHE A 565 0.18 -28.59 -13.85
N MET A 566 1.22 -29.40 -13.58
CA MET A 566 2.41 -28.93 -12.89
C MET A 566 3.57 -28.87 -13.89
N PRO A 567 4.14 -27.68 -14.16
CA PRO A 567 5.27 -27.55 -15.07
C PRO A 567 6.51 -28.25 -14.51
N ASP A 568 7.32 -28.84 -15.38
CA ASP A 568 8.55 -29.52 -14.95
C ASP A 568 9.53 -28.53 -14.28
N GLY A 569 10.37 -29.01 -13.35
CA GLY A 569 11.29 -28.14 -12.62
C GLY A 569 12.27 -27.33 -13.50
N TRP A 570 12.62 -27.83 -14.69
CA TRP A 570 13.45 -27.10 -15.64
C TRP A 570 12.72 -25.89 -16.27
N VAL A 571 11.39 -25.94 -16.38
CA VAL A 571 10.56 -24.83 -16.89
C VAL A 571 10.67 -23.64 -15.93
N VAL A 572 10.71 -23.86 -14.61
CA VAL A 572 10.93 -22.79 -13.64
C VAL A 572 12.32 -22.17 -13.80
N ALA A 573 13.35 -23.00 -13.99
CA ALA A 573 14.73 -22.56 -14.13
C ALA A 573 14.99 -21.73 -15.40
N TYR A 574 14.25 -21.97 -16.50
CA TYR A 574 14.49 -21.33 -17.80
C TYR A 574 13.38 -20.41 -18.30
N ALA A 575 12.11 -20.68 -17.99
CA ALA A 575 10.97 -19.96 -18.53
C ALA A 575 10.42 -18.87 -17.58
N ILE A 576 10.52 -19.03 -16.26
CA ILE A 576 9.92 -18.07 -15.31
C ILE A 576 10.84 -16.90 -14.99
N ILE A 577 12.16 -17.14 -14.83
CA ILE A 577 13.10 -16.09 -14.42
C ILE A 577 13.95 -15.56 -15.61
N PRO A 578 14.64 -16.41 -16.39
CA PRO A 578 15.54 -15.91 -17.44
C PRO A 578 14.81 -15.42 -18.70
N LEU A 579 13.70 -16.04 -19.07
CA LEU A 579 13.02 -15.69 -20.32
C LEU A 579 12.34 -14.31 -20.29
N PRO A 580 11.64 -13.89 -19.21
CA PRO A 580 11.14 -12.52 -19.11
C PRO A 580 12.27 -11.48 -19.13
N PHE A 581 13.42 -11.80 -18.50
CA PHE A 581 14.62 -10.97 -18.59
C PHE A 581 15.09 -10.84 -20.05
N LEU A 582 15.17 -11.94 -20.81
CA LEU A 582 15.58 -11.93 -22.22
C LEU A 582 14.62 -11.17 -23.12
N ILE A 583 13.31 -11.31 -22.90
CA ILE A 583 12.27 -10.56 -23.63
C ILE A 583 12.44 -9.06 -23.36
N LEU A 584 12.52 -8.67 -22.08
CA LEU A 584 12.67 -7.27 -21.67
C LEU A 584 14.01 -6.68 -22.13
N TRP A 585 15.07 -7.48 -22.10
CA TRP A 585 16.39 -7.11 -22.62
C TRP A 585 16.38 -6.88 -24.13
N THR A 586 15.69 -7.73 -24.89
CA THR A 586 15.55 -7.57 -26.34
C THR A 586 14.81 -6.28 -26.69
N LEU A 587 13.71 -5.99 -25.99
CA LEU A 587 12.93 -4.77 -26.19
C LEU A 587 13.72 -3.51 -25.80
N THR A 588 14.39 -3.53 -24.65
CA THR A 588 15.19 -2.38 -24.18
C THR A 588 16.42 -2.16 -25.04
N ALA A 589 17.12 -3.21 -25.50
CA ALA A 589 18.23 -3.09 -26.44
C ALA A 589 17.78 -2.47 -27.77
N ALA A 590 16.62 -2.89 -28.30
CA ALA A 590 16.05 -2.29 -29.50
C ALA A 590 15.67 -0.82 -29.30
N ALA A 591 15.12 -0.46 -28.13
CA ALA A 591 14.84 0.93 -27.78
C ALA A 591 16.11 1.79 -27.70
N GLN A 592 17.21 1.27 -27.12
CA GLN A 592 18.50 1.98 -27.12
C GLN A 592 19.08 2.11 -28.54
N ALA A 593 18.94 1.09 -29.39
CA ALA A 593 19.36 1.17 -30.79
C ALA A 593 18.56 2.24 -31.57
N ARG A 594 17.24 2.32 -31.36
CA ARG A 594 16.40 3.39 -31.94
C ARG A 594 16.89 4.77 -31.50
N LYS A 595 17.10 4.97 -30.20
CA LYS A 595 17.59 6.23 -29.63
C LYS A 595 18.96 6.62 -30.20
N PHE A 596 19.88 5.67 -30.33
CA PHE A 596 21.19 5.88 -30.93
C PHE A 596 21.09 6.33 -32.39
N VAL A 597 20.26 5.67 -33.20
CA VAL A 597 20.09 6.00 -34.62
C VAL A 597 19.49 7.41 -34.78
N ILE A 598 18.49 7.73 -33.98
CA ILE A 598 17.88 9.07 -33.96
C ILE A 598 18.92 10.10 -33.54
N SER A 599 19.62 9.88 -32.44
CA SER A 599 20.63 10.81 -31.91
C SER A 599 21.75 11.08 -32.92
N GLY A 600 22.29 10.03 -33.57
CA GLY A 600 23.34 10.19 -34.57
C GLY A 600 22.87 10.94 -35.82
N ALA A 601 21.61 10.76 -36.24
CA ALA A 601 21.04 11.50 -37.38
C ALA A 601 20.73 12.97 -37.01
N VAL A 602 20.18 13.22 -35.82
CA VAL A 602 19.92 14.56 -35.29
C VAL A 602 21.23 15.34 -35.15
N THR A 603 22.29 14.71 -34.65
CA THR A 603 23.62 15.31 -34.52
C THR A 603 24.17 15.76 -35.87
N GLN A 604 24.07 14.92 -36.90
CA GLN A 604 24.53 15.25 -38.25
C GLN A 604 23.71 16.40 -38.87
N TRP A 605 22.41 16.49 -38.57
CA TRP A 605 21.56 17.60 -38.98
C TRP A 605 21.90 18.90 -38.21
N TYR A 606 22.14 18.78 -36.91
CA TYR A 606 22.42 19.88 -36.01
C TYR A 606 23.73 20.59 -36.38
N PHE A 607 24.82 19.84 -36.57
CA PHE A 607 26.14 20.37 -36.92
C PHE A 607 26.35 20.57 -38.44
N ALA A 608 25.31 20.42 -39.27
CA ALA A 608 25.42 20.65 -40.70
C ALA A 608 25.64 22.14 -41.04
N PRO A 609 26.55 22.48 -41.96
CA PRO A 609 26.78 23.87 -42.37
C PRO A 609 25.53 24.51 -43.00
N ALA A 610 25.36 25.81 -42.79
CA ALA A 610 24.21 26.57 -43.29
C ALA A 610 24.07 26.46 -44.83
N GLY A 611 22.89 26.09 -45.32
CA GLY A 611 22.60 25.88 -46.74
C GLY A 611 22.86 24.46 -47.27
N ALA A 612 23.43 23.55 -46.47
CA ALA A 612 23.65 22.14 -46.83
C ALA A 612 22.51 21.20 -46.37
N GLU A 613 21.28 21.69 -46.26
CA GLU A 613 20.14 20.92 -45.74
C GLU A 613 19.79 19.69 -46.59
N GLY A 614 20.16 19.70 -47.89
CA GLY A 614 20.04 18.55 -48.79
C GLY A 614 21.12 17.46 -48.61
N ALA A 615 22.19 17.73 -47.85
CA ALA A 615 23.27 16.78 -47.55
C ALA A 615 22.93 15.76 -46.45
N THR A 616 21.72 15.86 -45.88
CA THR A 616 21.18 14.95 -44.86
C THR A 616 20.67 13.62 -45.43
N LYS A 617 20.67 13.46 -46.77
CA LYS A 617 20.28 12.19 -47.42
C LYS A 617 21.27 11.08 -47.05
N GLY A 618 20.77 10.08 -46.32
CA GLY A 618 21.54 8.88 -45.94
C GLY A 618 22.21 8.93 -44.56
N THR A 619 22.06 10.03 -43.81
CA THR A 619 22.57 10.16 -42.43
C THR A 619 21.97 9.09 -41.51
N THR A 620 20.66 8.86 -41.59
CA THR A 620 19.96 7.83 -40.82
C THR A 620 20.48 6.42 -41.11
N LEU A 621 20.78 6.12 -42.38
CA LEU A 621 21.32 4.82 -42.78
C LEU A 621 22.75 4.62 -42.28
N ARG A 622 23.56 5.68 -42.30
CA ARG A 622 24.90 5.67 -41.70
C ARG A 622 24.83 5.40 -40.20
N SER A 623 23.97 6.10 -39.47
CA SER A 623 23.76 5.88 -38.03
C SER A 623 23.26 4.46 -37.73
N LEU A 624 22.36 3.92 -38.57
CA LEU A 624 21.89 2.54 -38.49
C LEU A 624 23.03 1.52 -38.65
N ARG A 625 23.93 1.75 -39.62
CA ARG A 625 25.11 0.91 -39.83
C ARG A 625 26.08 0.96 -38.65
N HIS A 626 26.22 2.11 -37.99
CA HIS A 626 27.04 2.23 -36.79
C HIS A 626 26.41 1.52 -35.59
N ALA A 627 25.08 1.61 -35.43
CA ALA A 627 24.33 0.95 -34.36
C ALA A 627 24.49 -0.58 -34.40
N PHE A 628 24.27 -1.19 -35.57
CA PHE A 628 24.38 -2.66 -35.74
C PHE A 628 25.78 -3.14 -36.15
N GLY A 629 26.77 -2.25 -36.17
CA GLY A 629 28.17 -2.57 -36.44
C GLY A 629 29.02 -2.38 -35.18
N PRO A 630 29.86 -1.33 -35.14
CA PRO A 630 30.81 -1.12 -34.03
C PRO A 630 30.14 -0.90 -32.66
N GLN A 631 28.89 -0.40 -32.61
CA GLN A 631 28.24 -0.02 -31.35
C GLN A 631 27.24 -1.04 -30.82
N ILE A 632 27.06 -2.19 -31.47
CA ILE A 632 26.05 -3.18 -31.06
C ILE A 632 26.27 -3.66 -29.63
N GLY A 633 27.53 -3.88 -29.22
CA GLY A 633 27.88 -4.27 -27.84
C GLY A 633 27.50 -3.20 -26.82
N THR A 634 27.78 -1.93 -27.11
CA THR A 634 27.41 -0.78 -26.27
C THR A 634 25.90 -0.71 -26.07
N LEU A 635 25.11 -0.92 -27.13
CA LEU A 635 23.65 -0.85 -27.11
C LEU A 635 23.02 -2.05 -26.37
N CYS A 636 23.53 -3.25 -26.60
CA CYS A 636 23.12 -4.45 -25.87
C CYS A 636 23.42 -4.33 -24.37
N TYR A 637 24.58 -3.78 -24.01
CA TYR A 637 24.95 -3.53 -22.62
C TYR A 637 24.07 -2.44 -21.97
N ALA A 638 23.80 -1.34 -22.68
CA ALA A 638 22.88 -0.30 -22.23
C ALA A 638 21.45 -0.84 -22.00
N GLY A 639 20.99 -1.75 -22.88
CA GLY A 639 19.74 -2.49 -22.69
C GLY A 639 19.76 -3.30 -21.39
N ALA A 640 20.82 -4.09 -21.16
CA ALA A 640 20.96 -4.90 -19.95
C ALA A 640 20.98 -4.06 -18.66
N VAL A 641 21.71 -2.93 -18.65
CA VAL A 641 21.73 -1.98 -17.52
C VAL A 641 20.33 -1.43 -17.25
N THR A 642 19.56 -1.14 -18.31
CA THR A 642 18.17 -0.66 -18.18
C THR A 642 17.28 -1.72 -17.54
N VAL A 643 17.40 -2.98 -17.96
CA VAL A 643 16.65 -4.10 -17.36
C VAL A 643 17.05 -4.30 -15.90
N VAL A 644 18.33 -4.29 -15.58
CA VAL A 644 18.80 -4.42 -14.18
C VAL A 644 18.22 -3.31 -13.31
N ALA A 645 18.20 -2.06 -13.79
CA ALA A 645 17.57 -0.96 -13.04
C ALA A 645 16.06 -1.18 -12.83
N GLN A 646 15.35 -1.74 -13.82
CA GLN A 646 13.93 -2.10 -13.68
C GLN A 646 13.73 -3.22 -12.65
N TYR A 647 14.59 -4.24 -12.63
CA TYR A 647 14.57 -5.29 -11.62
C TYR A 647 14.92 -4.77 -10.22
N VAL A 648 15.88 -3.84 -10.11
CA VAL A 648 16.21 -3.17 -8.84
C VAL A 648 15.01 -2.36 -8.34
N THR A 649 14.27 -1.72 -9.24
CA THR A 649 13.03 -1.01 -8.89
C THR A 649 11.98 -2.00 -8.37
N ALA A 650 11.74 -3.10 -9.08
CA ALA A 650 10.82 -4.16 -8.65
C ALA A 650 11.26 -4.80 -7.31
N LEU A 651 12.56 -4.94 -7.07
CA LEU A 651 13.13 -5.41 -5.82
C LEU A 651 12.97 -4.37 -4.70
N ALA A 652 13.21 -3.10 -4.97
CA ALA A 652 12.97 -2.00 -4.03
C ALA A 652 11.50 -1.97 -3.61
N ASP A 653 10.58 -2.15 -4.57
CA ASP A 653 9.15 -2.27 -4.29
C ASP A 653 8.84 -3.54 -3.49
N SER A 654 9.51 -4.66 -3.78
CA SER A 654 9.40 -5.89 -2.99
C SER A 654 9.91 -5.70 -1.55
N LEU A 655 11.03 -4.99 -1.35
CA LEU A 655 11.58 -4.67 -0.03
C LEU A 655 10.70 -3.69 0.74
N ARG A 656 10.16 -2.66 0.06
CA ARG A 656 9.15 -1.75 0.62
C ARG A 656 7.91 -2.51 1.08
N ARG A 657 7.45 -3.47 0.27
CA ARG A 657 6.29 -4.33 0.57
C ARG A 657 6.56 -5.34 1.70
N ARG A 658 7.81 -5.70 1.99
CA ARG A 658 8.17 -6.79 2.92
C ARG A 658 8.83 -6.34 4.23
N GLY A 659 9.41 -5.13 4.30
CA GLY A 659 10.40 -4.78 5.33
C GLY A 659 10.01 -3.70 6.35
N GLY A 660 8.75 -3.28 6.44
CA GLY A 660 8.34 -2.21 7.36
C GLY A 660 9.16 -0.92 7.16
N LEU A 661 9.54 -0.25 8.27
CA LEU A 661 10.35 0.98 8.22
C LEU A 661 11.72 0.74 7.55
N LEU A 662 12.40 -0.37 7.86
CA LEU A 662 13.69 -0.71 7.27
C LEU A 662 13.57 -0.96 5.76
N GLY A 663 12.47 -1.60 5.34
CA GLY A 663 12.11 -1.80 3.94
C GLY A 663 11.91 -0.47 3.21
N CYS A 664 11.22 0.49 3.82
CA CYS A 664 11.06 1.84 3.27
C CYS A 664 12.40 2.61 3.21
N LEU A 665 13.22 2.54 4.26
CA LEU A 665 14.54 3.17 4.33
C LEU A 665 15.52 2.61 3.31
N LEU A 666 15.44 1.32 2.98
CA LEU A 666 16.26 0.67 1.96
C LEU A 666 15.67 0.83 0.54
N ALA A 667 14.35 0.83 0.39
CA ALA A 667 13.69 0.93 -0.91
C ALA A 667 13.86 2.31 -1.55
N HIS A 668 13.75 3.38 -0.76
CA HIS A 668 13.88 4.74 -1.27
C HIS A 668 15.22 4.99 -1.99
N PRO A 669 16.40 4.75 -1.36
CA PRO A 669 17.67 4.94 -2.05
C PRO A 669 17.85 4.02 -3.26
N LEU A 670 17.30 2.80 -3.24
CA LEU A 670 17.33 1.90 -4.41
C LEU A 670 16.50 2.45 -5.58
N HIS A 671 15.34 3.05 -5.31
CA HIS A 671 14.50 3.68 -6.32
C HIS A 671 15.23 4.88 -6.96
N TRP A 672 15.82 5.75 -6.14
CA TRP A 672 16.64 6.86 -6.61
C TRP A 672 17.86 6.40 -7.42
N ALA A 673 18.55 5.36 -6.95
CA ALA A 673 19.69 4.79 -7.66
C ALA A 673 19.28 4.21 -9.03
N ALA A 674 18.17 3.46 -9.10
CA ALA A 674 17.65 2.90 -10.34
C ALA A 674 17.25 3.99 -11.34
N ALA A 675 16.53 5.03 -10.89
CA ALA A 675 16.14 6.17 -11.71
C ALA A 675 17.36 6.94 -12.25
N ALA A 676 18.37 7.18 -11.39
CA ALA A 676 19.61 7.83 -11.80
C ALA A 676 20.37 7.01 -12.85
N VAL A 677 20.44 5.69 -12.70
CA VAL A 677 21.06 4.79 -13.69
C VAL A 677 20.32 4.85 -15.02
N GLN A 678 18.99 4.88 -15.03
CA GLN A 678 18.19 4.97 -16.25
C GLN A 678 18.42 6.29 -17.01
N GLU A 679 18.38 7.42 -16.32
CA GLU A 679 18.61 8.74 -16.92
C GLU A 679 20.06 8.88 -17.42
N LEU A 680 21.04 8.44 -16.63
CA LEU A 680 22.44 8.47 -17.05
C LEU A 680 22.67 7.58 -18.28
N THR A 681 22.08 6.38 -18.31
CA THR A 681 22.18 5.46 -19.46
C THR A 681 21.57 6.08 -20.71
N LYS A 682 20.44 6.77 -20.57
CA LYS A 682 19.79 7.50 -21.67
C LYS A 682 20.73 8.55 -22.28
N PHE A 683 21.34 9.43 -21.48
CA PHE A 683 22.27 10.44 -21.99
C PHE A 683 23.57 9.82 -22.53
N ALA A 684 24.09 8.77 -21.89
CA ALA A 684 25.27 8.05 -22.34
C ALA A 684 25.09 7.46 -23.75
N VAL A 685 23.90 6.94 -24.08
CA VAL A 685 23.58 6.43 -25.43
C VAL A 685 23.51 7.55 -26.47
N ILE A 686 23.04 8.74 -26.09
CA ILE A 686 23.03 9.91 -26.97
C ILE A 686 24.47 10.36 -27.26
N VAL A 687 25.30 10.49 -26.22
CA VAL A 687 26.71 10.88 -26.36
C VAL A 687 27.49 9.83 -27.16
N SER A 688 27.26 8.54 -26.94
CA SER A 688 27.93 7.49 -27.72
C SER A 688 27.55 7.52 -29.20
N ALA A 689 26.34 7.98 -29.55
CA ALA A 689 25.94 8.21 -30.93
C ALA A 689 26.69 9.38 -31.59
N ILE A 690 27.16 10.33 -30.80
CA ILE A 690 27.94 11.51 -31.24
C ILE A 690 29.42 11.16 -31.35
N THR A 691 29.99 10.56 -30.30
CA THR A 691 31.43 10.36 -30.15
C THR A 691 31.92 9.01 -30.64
N GLY A 692 31.06 7.99 -30.65
CA GLY A 692 31.44 6.60 -30.89
C GLY A 692 32.22 5.95 -29.74
N GLU A 693 32.22 6.56 -28.55
CA GLU A 693 32.90 6.03 -27.35
C GLU A 693 32.09 4.89 -26.69
N SER A 694 32.73 4.18 -25.75
CA SER A 694 32.07 3.15 -24.94
C SER A 694 30.97 3.75 -24.04
N LEU A 695 30.04 2.92 -23.53
CA LEU A 695 28.97 3.40 -22.63
C LEU A 695 29.53 4.05 -21.37
N ARG A 696 30.62 3.51 -20.82
CA ARG A 696 31.26 4.01 -19.59
C ARG A 696 31.85 5.41 -19.80
N ASP A 697 32.59 5.58 -20.89
CA ASP A 697 33.24 6.85 -21.19
C ASP A 697 32.20 7.92 -21.58
N SER A 698 31.22 7.53 -22.39
CA SER A 698 30.08 8.38 -22.75
C SER A 698 29.26 8.78 -21.52
N GLY A 699 29.09 7.89 -20.55
CA GLY A 699 28.40 8.16 -19.28
C GLY A 699 29.15 9.17 -18.41
N ARG A 700 30.48 9.05 -18.28
CA ARG A 700 31.31 10.05 -17.59
C ARG A 700 31.23 11.41 -18.26
N ARG A 701 31.36 11.44 -19.58
CA ARG A 701 31.27 12.67 -20.38
C ARG A 701 29.89 13.32 -20.27
N SER A 702 28.83 12.51 -20.25
CA SER A 702 27.46 12.99 -19.99
C SER A 702 27.38 13.63 -18.61
N LEU A 703 27.86 12.97 -17.56
CA LEU A 703 27.83 13.51 -16.19
C LEU A 703 28.60 14.84 -16.06
N ASP A 704 29.77 14.95 -16.70
CA ASP A 704 30.56 16.18 -16.70
C ASP A 704 29.84 17.32 -17.44
N LEU A 705 29.25 17.02 -18.60
CA LEU A 705 28.45 17.97 -19.39
C LEU A 705 27.22 18.44 -18.62
N LEU A 706 26.54 17.52 -17.91
CA LEU A 706 25.38 17.85 -17.09
C LEU A 706 25.76 18.75 -15.89
N ARG A 707 26.91 18.48 -15.25
CA ARG A 707 27.41 19.28 -14.10
C ARG A 707 27.81 20.71 -14.49
N ARG A 708 28.43 20.90 -15.64
CA ARG A 708 28.98 22.21 -16.08
C ARG A 708 27.90 23.19 -16.54
N ASN A 709 26.80 22.70 -17.06
CA ASN A 709 25.77 23.53 -17.72
C ASN A 709 24.56 23.88 -16.82
N ALA A 710 24.63 23.65 -15.50
CA ALA A 710 23.61 24.05 -14.50
C ALA A 710 22.17 23.70 -14.92
N LEU A 711 21.95 22.41 -15.17
CA LEU A 711 20.75 21.87 -15.81
C LEU A 711 19.48 21.85 -14.97
N GLU A 712 19.52 22.38 -13.75
CA GLU A 712 18.34 22.51 -12.88
C GLU A 712 17.23 23.35 -13.55
N ALA A 713 17.60 24.30 -14.42
CA ALA A 713 16.63 25.02 -15.24
C ALA A 713 16.02 24.19 -16.37
N PHE A 714 16.81 23.31 -17.01
CA PHE A 714 16.31 22.41 -18.04
C PHE A 714 15.40 21.35 -17.43
N THR A 715 15.77 20.72 -16.31
CA THR A 715 14.92 19.74 -15.62
C THR A 715 13.62 20.33 -15.10
N SER A 716 13.61 21.60 -14.68
CA SER A 716 12.40 22.29 -14.20
C SER A 716 11.32 22.56 -15.27
N ALA A 717 11.70 22.59 -16.55
CA ALA A 717 10.78 22.82 -17.68
C ALA A 717 10.61 21.58 -18.59
N TYR A 718 11.56 20.65 -18.54
CA TYR A 718 11.58 19.43 -19.35
C TYR A 718 10.45 18.47 -19.02
N TRP A 719 9.97 18.44 -17.77
CA TRP A 719 8.86 17.56 -17.39
C TRP A 719 7.57 17.87 -18.16
N LEU A 720 7.33 19.11 -18.59
CA LEU A 720 6.10 19.48 -19.28
C LEU A 720 5.99 18.89 -20.70
N ALA A 721 7.11 18.71 -21.41
CA ALA A 721 7.10 18.25 -22.80
C ALA A 721 6.51 16.82 -22.95
N PRO A 722 6.96 15.78 -22.21
CA PRO A 722 6.34 14.46 -22.24
C PRO A 722 4.85 14.47 -21.90
N TRP A 723 4.43 15.27 -20.91
CA TRP A 723 3.03 15.42 -20.52
C TRP A 723 2.17 16.03 -21.62
N THR A 724 2.66 17.07 -22.30
CA THR A 724 1.94 17.69 -23.42
C THR A 724 1.78 16.73 -24.60
N VAL A 725 2.81 15.96 -24.92
CA VAL A 725 2.75 14.94 -25.99
C VAL A 725 1.75 13.84 -25.64
N CYS A 726 1.75 13.37 -24.40
CA CYS A 726 0.82 12.34 -23.93
C CYS A 726 -0.64 12.81 -23.93
N LEU A 727 -0.90 14.02 -23.40
CA LEU A 727 -2.24 14.60 -23.34
C LEU A 727 -2.80 14.86 -24.74
N THR A 728 -1.98 15.41 -25.65
CA THR A 728 -2.41 15.65 -27.04
C THR A 728 -2.67 14.35 -27.78
N ALA A 729 -1.87 13.30 -27.55
CA ALA A 729 -2.12 11.96 -28.08
C ALA A 729 -3.46 11.38 -27.59
N LEU A 730 -3.78 11.52 -26.29
CA LEU A 730 -5.05 11.06 -25.72
C LEU A 730 -6.25 11.79 -26.34
N LEU A 731 -6.19 13.12 -26.41
CA LEU A 731 -7.28 13.93 -26.96
C LEU A 731 -7.50 13.63 -28.45
N PHE A 732 -6.41 13.51 -29.22
CA PHE A 732 -6.48 13.16 -30.63
C PHE A 732 -7.05 11.75 -30.84
N SER A 733 -6.59 10.78 -30.07
CA SER A 733 -7.09 9.40 -30.10
C SER A 733 -8.58 9.30 -29.73
N ALA A 734 -9.02 10.01 -28.68
CA ALA A 734 -10.43 10.04 -28.28
C ALA A 734 -11.29 10.66 -29.39
N GLY A 735 -10.83 11.76 -30.01
CA GLY A 735 -11.48 12.35 -31.18
C GLY A 735 -11.54 11.40 -32.37
N TRP A 736 -10.47 10.64 -32.62
CA TRP A 736 -10.43 9.63 -33.68
C TRP A 736 -11.41 8.48 -33.44
N GLY A 737 -11.49 7.97 -32.21
CA GLY A 737 -12.48 6.96 -31.82
C GLY A 737 -13.93 7.45 -31.96
N ALA A 738 -14.19 8.70 -31.57
CA ALA A 738 -15.51 9.32 -31.73
C ALA A 738 -15.88 9.47 -33.22
N LEU A 739 -14.94 9.87 -34.07
CA LEU A 739 -15.14 9.94 -35.52
C LEU A 739 -15.40 8.55 -36.13
N ALA A 740 -14.67 7.52 -35.70
CA ALA A 740 -14.86 6.16 -36.17
C ALA A 740 -16.24 5.61 -35.78
N ALA A 741 -16.69 5.88 -34.54
CA ALA A 741 -18.03 5.52 -34.07
C ALA A 741 -19.13 6.30 -34.82
N ALA A 742 -18.95 7.60 -35.08
CA ALA A 742 -19.89 8.40 -35.84
C ALA A 742 -20.01 7.93 -37.31
N ALA A 743 -18.89 7.64 -37.97
CA ALA A 743 -18.87 7.16 -39.35
C ALA A 743 -19.57 5.79 -39.50
N THR A 744 -19.30 4.87 -38.57
CA THR A 744 -19.97 3.55 -38.53
C THR A 744 -21.45 3.66 -38.17
N GLY A 745 -21.83 4.63 -37.32
CA GLY A 745 -23.23 4.91 -36.99
C GLY A 745 -24.01 5.49 -38.17
N LEU A 746 -23.40 6.40 -38.93
CA LEU A 746 -23.96 6.93 -40.18
C LEU A 746 -24.13 5.84 -41.24
N LEU A 747 -23.15 4.94 -41.37
CA LEU A 747 -23.25 3.81 -42.30
C LEU A 747 -24.40 2.86 -41.91
N LYS A 748 -24.57 2.57 -40.62
CA LYS A 748 -25.71 1.78 -40.10
C LYS A 748 -27.04 2.45 -40.45
N ALA A 749 -27.18 3.75 -40.18
CA ALA A 749 -28.40 4.50 -40.50
C ALA A 749 -28.71 4.50 -42.02
N ALA A 750 -27.67 4.62 -42.86
CA ALA A 750 -27.83 4.55 -44.32
C ALA A 750 -28.28 3.17 -44.82
N LEU A 751 -27.75 2.09 -44.23
CA LEU A 751 -28.12 0.71 -44.57
C LEU A 751 -29.54 0.36 -44.14
N GLU A 752 -30.00 0.89 -43.00
CA GLU A 752 -31.37 0.72 -42.51
C GLU A 752 -32.38 1.47 -43.40
N LEU A 753 -32.04 2.67 -43.88
CA LEU A 753 -32.85 3.41 -44.87
C LEU A 753 -32.95 2.67 -46.22
N GLY A 754 -31.94 1.87 -46.57
CA GLY A 754 -31.91 1.03 -47.77
C GLY A 754 -32.68 -0.30 -47.65
N GLY A 755 -33.40 -0.54 -46.57
CA GLY A 755 -34.21 -1.75 -46.36
C GLY A 755 -33.43 -2.99 -45.92
N SER A 756 -32.15 -2.84 -45.57
CA SER A 756 -31.35 -3.94 -45.02
C SER A 756 -31.34 -3.89 -43.49
N HIS A 757 -31.90 -4.93 -42.84
CA HIS A 757 -31.83 -5.06 -41.38
C HIS A 757 -30.46 -5.60 -40.97
N THR A 758 -29.60 -4.75 -40.44
CA THR A 758 -28.27 -5.13 -39.94
C THR A 758 -28.31 -5.43 -38.44
N GLN A 759 -27.68 -6.53 -38.01
CA GLN A 759 -27.58 -6.98 -36.60
C GLN A 759 -26.53 -6.18 -35.78
N LEU A 760 -26.10 -5.00 -36.24
CA LEU A 760 -25.04 -4.24 -35.61
C LEU A 760 -25.58 -3.52 -34.36
N THR A 761 -25.23 -3.99 -33.18
CA THR A 761 -25.69 -3.40 -31.90
C THR A 761 -24.94 -2.10 -31.59
N TRP A 762 -25.55 -1.22 -30.78
CA TRP A 762 -24.88 -0.02 -30.28
C TRP A 762 -23.61 -0.34 -29.47
N ASN A 763 -23.58 -1.47 -28.77
CA ASN A 763 -22.39 -1.92 -28.04
C ASN A 763 -21.24 -2.28 -28.99
N ALA A 764 -21.54 -2.90 -30.14
CA ALA A 764 -20.52 -3.20 -31.14
C ALA A 764 -19.93 -1.92 -31.78
N LEU A 765 -20.75 -0.87 -31.92
CA LEU A 765 -20.33 0.45 -32.42
C LEU A 765 -19.32 1.10 -31.47
N TRP A 766 -19.64 1.14 -30.18
CA TRP A 766 -18.78 1.71 -29.15
C TRP A 766 -17.51 0.90 -28.94
N ALA A 767 -17.59 -0.44 -29.00
CA ALA A 767 -16.41 -1.31 -28.98
C ALA A 767 -15.46 -1.04 -30.16
N PHE A 768 -16.00 -0.86 -31.38
CA PHE A 768 -15.20 -0.51 -32.55
C PHE A 768 -14.55 0.88 -32.40
N GLY A 769 -15.31 1.88 -31.94
CA GLY A 769 -14.78 3.20 -31.61
C GLY A 769 -13.65 3.15 -30.57
N GLY A 770 -13.81 2.35 -29.52
CA GLY A 770 -12.80 2.13 -28.49
C GLY A 770 -11.52 1.47 -29.01
N LEU A 771 -11.65 0.41 -29.83
CA LEU A 771 -10.49 -0.24 -30.48
C LEU A 771 -9.77 0.72 -31.45
N SER A 772 -10.51 1.54 -32.17
CA SER A 772 -9.95 2.57 -33.06
C SER A 772 -9.20 3.64 -32.27
N ALA A 773 -9.77 4.11 -31.15
CA ALA A 773 -9.10 5.02 -30.24
C ALA A 773 -7.80 4.38 -29.68
N GLY A 774 -7.87 3.16 -29.16
CA GLY A 774 -6.72 2.45 -28.60
C GLY A 774 -5.59 2.26 -29.60
N SER A 775 -5.90 1.83 -30.83
CA SER A 775 -4.88 1.69 -31.88
C SER A 775 -4.26 3.04 -32.28
N CYS A 776 -5.07 4.10 -32.40
CA CYS A 776 -4.58 5.45 -32.65
C CYS A 776 -3.66 5.95 -31.52
N LEU A 777 -4.03 5.69 -30.26
CA LEU A 777 -3.24 6.08 -29.09
C LEU A 777 -1.85 5.43 -29.11
N VAL A 778 -1.77 4.13 -29.39
CA VAL A 778 -0.49 3.42 -29.51
C VAL A 778 0.42 4.07 -30.56
N VAL A 779 -0.14 4.40 -31.73
CA VAL A 779 0.61 5.06 -32.81
C VAL A 779 1.06 6.47 -32.40
N CYS A 780 0.19 7.26 -31.79
CA CYS A 780 0.52 8.60 -31.31
C CYS A 780 1.58 8.59 -30.20
N CYS A 781 1.48 7.68 -29.24
CA CYS A 781 2.49 7.50 -28.19
C CYS A 781 3.85 7.08 -28.77
N PHE A 782 3.85 6.21 -29.78
CA PHE A 782 5.07 5.83 -30.48
C PHE A 782 5.72 7.03 -31.17
N LEU A 783 4.96 7.80 -31.98
CA LEU A 783 5.46 9.00 -32.65
C LEU A 783 5.91 10.07 -31.65
N GLY A 784 5.18 10.22 -30.55
CA GLY A 784 5.55 11.08 -29.43
C GLY A 784 6.86 10.69 -28.79
N SER A 785 7.12 9.39 -28.60
CA SER A 785 8.40 8.91 -28.08
C SER A 785 9.59 9.24 -29.00
N VAL A 786 9.40 9.15 -30.32
CA VAL A 786 10.42 9.55 -31.30
C VAL A 786 10.69 11.05 -31.24
N LEU A 787 9.64 11.87 -31.09
CA LEU A 787 9.75 13.31 -30.96
C LEU A 787 10.54 13.72 -29.70
N LEU A 788 10.29 13.05 -28.57
CA LEU A 788 11.01 13.28 -27.32
C LEU A 788 12.47 12.82 -27.40
N GLU A 789 12.76 11.71 -28.09
CA GLU A 789 14.15 11.28 -28.34
C GLU A 789 14.93 12.29 -29.19
N VAL A 790 14.27 12.92 -30.18
CA VAL A 790 14.86 14.04 -30.95
C VAL A 790 15.13 15.24 -30.06
N LEU A 791 14.20 15.58 -29.16
CA LEU A 791 14.39 16.67 -28.19
C LEU A 791 15.62 16.44 -27.31
N ASP A 792 15.80 15.22 -26.81
CA ASP A 792 16.95 14.85 -25.98
C ASP A 792 18.28 14.96 -26.73
N ALA A 793 18.30 14.51 -27.98
CA ALA A 793 19.48 14.63 -28.84
C ALA A 793 19.83 16.10 -29.14
N CYS A 794 18.83 16.94 -29.46
CA CYS A 794 19.01 18.37 -29.65
C CYS A 794 19.55 19.06 -28.39
N PHE A 795 19.06 18.65 -27.22
CA PHE A 795 19.54 19.17 -25.95
C PHE A 795 21.03 18.85 -25.71
N VAL A 796 21.46 17.61 -25.95
CA VAL A 796 22.88 17.24 -25.81
C VAL A 796 23.76 17.99 -26.82
N CYS A 797 23.29 18.17 -28.07
CA CYS A 797 24.02 18.94 -29.08
C CYS A 797 24.15 20.41 -28.69
N TRP A 798 23.08 21.02 -28.18
CA TRP A 798 23.10 22.39 -27.65
C TRP A 798 24.06 22.55 -26.48
N ALA A 799 24.10 21.60 -25.55
CA ALA A 799 25.03 21.64 -24.43
C ALA A 799 26.50 21.52 -24.87
N LEU A 800 26.79 20.72 -25.91
CA LEU A 800 28.12 20.64 -26.54
C LEU A 800 28.52 21.95 -27.24
N ASP A 801 27.59 22.58 -27.97
CA ASP A 801 27.79 23.90 -28.57
C ASP A 801 28.10 24.94 -27.50
N ARG A 802 27.34 24.93 -26.39
CA ARG A 802 27.53 25.83 -25.25
C ARG A 802 28.89 25.65 -24.58
N ASP A 803 29.34 24.42 -24.34
CA ASP A 803 30.65 24.13 -23.77
C ASP A 803 31.80 24.58 -24.69
N SER A 804 31.61 24.48 -26.00
CA SER A 804 32.59 24.92 -27.01
C SER A 804 32.47 26.40 -27.39
N SER A 805 31.53 27.14 -26.78
CA SER A 805 31.20 28.53 -27.15
C SER A 805 30.89 28.71 -28.65
N ALA A 806 30.33 27.68 -29.27
CA ALA A 806 29.89 27.67 -30.66
C ALA A 806 28.36 27.80 -30.75
N VAL A 807 27.88 28.21 -31.93
CA VAL A 807 26.44 28.25 -32.26
C VAL A 807 26.25 27.64 -33.63
N SER A 808 25.92 26.36 -33.67
CA SER A 808 25.72 25.62 -34.93
C SER A 808 24.34 25.88 -35.52
N LYS A 809 23.30 25.95 -34.67
CA LYS A 809 21.91 26.25 -35.06
C LYS A 809 21.30 27.35 -34.18
N PRO A 810 21.17 28.59 -34.67
CA PRO A 810 20.68 29.71 -33.87
C PRO A 810 19.22 29.53 -33.41
N GLU A 811 18.40 28.86 -34.23
CA GLU A 811 17.00 28.55 -33.89
C GLU A 811 16.91 27.67 -32.63
N VAL A 812 17.76 26.64 -32.54
CA VAL A 812 17.82 25.73 -31.39
C VAL A 812 18.30 26.45 -30.14
N HIS A 813 19.35 27.26 -30.26
CA HIS A 813 19.84 28.09 -29.15
C HIS A 813 18.75 29.03 -28.62
N SER A 814 18.01 29.69 -29.51
CA SER A 814 16.93 30.59 -29.13
C SER A 814 15.79 29.89 -28.39
N ALA A 815 15.53 28.61 -28.71
CA ALA A 815 14.50 27.81 -28.04
C ALA A 815 14.93 27.42 -26.61
N PHE A 816 16.18 26.99 -26.43
CA PHE A 816 16.71 26.64 -25.11
C PHE A 816 16.99 27.86 -24.22
N GLU A 817 17.42 28.99 -24.78
CA GLU A 817 17.62 30.24 -24.03
C GLU A 817 16.31 30.92 -23.60
N ALA A 818 15.20 30.64 -24.29
CA ALA A 818 13.88 31.14 -23.93
C ALA A 818 13.26 30.44 -22.71
N VAL A 819 13.88 29.38 -22.19
CA VAL A 819 13.42 28.67 -21.00
C VAL A 819 13.79 29.50 -19.75
N PRO A 820 12.82 29.90 -18.91
CA PRO A 820 13.10 30.74 -17.74
C PRO A 820 13.97 29.98 -16.72
N VAL A 821 15.23 30.39 -16.62
CA VAL A 821 16.18 29.92 -15.60
C VAL A 821 15.84 30.62 -14.28
N GLN A 822 15.47 29.86 -13.24
CA GLN A 822 15.61 30.37 -11.87
C GLN A 822 17.11 30.51 -11.59
N PRO A 823 17.62 31.72 -11.28
CA PRO A 823 19.02 31.87 -10.95
C PRO A 823 19.28 31.21 -9.60
N LEU A 824 19.93 30.04 -9.59
CA LEU A 824 20.78 29.71 -8.47
C LEU A 824 22.02 30.60 -8.51
N GLN A 825 22.57 30.80 -7.31
CA GLN A 825 23.69 31.65 -6.95
C GLN A 825 24.73 31.87 -8.05
N PRO A 826 25.31 33.08 -8.16
CA PRO A 826 26.33 33.36 -9.17
C PRO A 826 27.43 32.31 -9.08
N ALA A 827 27.74 31.68 -10.22
CA ALA A 827 28.81 30.72 -10.34
C ALA A 827 30.05 31.25 -9.61
N THR A 828 30.45 30.59 -8.53
CA THR A 828 31.72 30.86 -7.87
C THR A 828 32.81 30.72 -8.92
N GLY A 829 33.54 31.81 -9.18
CA GLY A 829 34.57 31.87 -10.20
C GLY A 829 35.52 30.69 -10.09
N VAL A 830 35.84 30.08 -11.23
CA VAL A 830 36.81 28.98 -11.30
C VAL A 830 38.16 29.52 -10.80
N ALA A 831 38.65 28.97 -9.70
CA ALA A 831 40.01 29.20 -9.23
C ALA A 831 40.96 28.46 -10.18
N VAL A 832 41.71 29.20 -10.99
CA VAL A 832 42.79 28.65 -11.80
C VAL A 832 44.07 28.74 -10.97
N GLN A 833 44.64 27.60 -10.62
CA GLN A 833 45.94 27.54 -9.96
C GLN A 833 47.01 27.68 -11.03
N GLN A 834 47.76 28.79 -10.98
CA GLN A 834 48.90 28.95 -11.87
C GLN A 834 50.05 28.01 -11.46
N PRO A 835 50.92 27.59 -12.38
CA PRO A 835 52.04 26.69 -12.09
C PRO A 835 53.05 27.24 -11.04
N GLY A 836 52.93 28.51 -10.63
CA GLY A 836 53.65 29.12 -9.52
C GLY A 836 52.94 29.10 -8.15
N GLY A 837 51.82 28.39 -8.00
CA GLY A 837 51.15 28.17 -6.70
C GLY A 837 50.19 29.28 -6.24
N GLY A 838 50.03 30.37 -6.99
CA GLY A 838 49.03 31.41 -6.71
C GLY A 838 47.63 31.04 -7.23
N LEU A 839 46.61 31.23 -6.38
CA LEU A 839 45.18 31.15 -6.73
C LEU A 839 44.68 32.52 -7.17
N ALA A 840 44.12 32.64 -8.38
CA ALA A 840 43.43 33.84 -8.84
C ALA A 840 41.93 33.55 -9.04
N TYR A 841 41.07 34.42 -8.50
CA TYR A 841 39.62 34.35 -8.69
C TYR A 841 39.21 35.17 -9.92
N GLY A 842 38.65 34.53 -10.93
CA GLY A 842 38.05 35.22 -12.08
C GLY A 842 36.70 35.82 -11.70
N ALA A 843 36.56 37.14 -11.73
CA ALA A 843 35.26 37.80 -11.63
C ALA A 843 34.45 37.56 -12.92
N ALA A 844 33.15 37.24 -12.77
CA ALA A 844 32.24 37.08 -13.90
C ALA A 844 32.11 38.39 -14.70
N PRO A 845 32.07 38.36 -16.05
CA PRO A 845 31.83 39.57 -16.82
C PRO A 845 30.39 40.06 -16.57
N ALA A 846 30.26 41.33 -16.21
CA ALA A 846 28.98 41.99 -16.00
C ALA A 846 28.15 41.93 -17.30
N ARG A 847 26.86 41.58 -17.17
CA ARG A 847 25.85 41.71 -18.23
C ARG A 847 25.84 43.15 -18.74
N ALA A 848 26.40 43.39 -19.92
CA ALA A 848 26.19 44.62 -20.65
C ALA A 848 24.76 44.60 -21.23
N ALA A 849 23.97 45.58 -20.80
CA ALA A 849 22.63 45.85 -21.29
C ALA A 849 22.61 46.11 -22.80
N ALA A 850 21.53 45.68 -23.44
CA ALA A 850 21.22 45.95 -24.83
C ALA A 850 21.20 47.45 -25.13
N ALA A 851 22.03 47.90 -26.07
CA ALA A 851 21.83 49.16 -26.79
C ALA A 851 22.51 49.11 -28.17
N GLY A 852 21.71 49.33 -29.22
CA GLY A 852 22.16 50.07 -30.41
C GLY A 852 22.74 49.27 -31.57
N ALA A 853 21.95 49.16 -32.62
CA ALA A 853 22.38 48.78 -33.96
C ALA A 853 23.54 49.63 -34.49
N ARG A 854 24.50 49.01 -35.20
CA ARG A 854 25.09 49.53 -36.45
C ARG A 854 25.92 48.47 -37.17
N ALA A 855 25.69 48.39 -38.48
CA ALA A 855 26.44 47.60 -39.44
C ALA A 855 27.83 48.20 -39.72
N ALA A 856 28.84 47.34 -39.95
CA ALA A 856 29.90 47.51 -40.96
C ALA A 856 30.91 46.34 -40.95
N ALA A 857 30.93 45.57 -42.05
CA ALA A 857 32.07 45.11 -42.88
C ALA A 857 33.43 44.62 -42.29
N PRO A 858 34.15 43.75 -43.04
CA PRO A 858 35.20 42.86 -42.54
C PRO A 858 36.62 43.43 -42.67
N LEU A 859 37.58 42.95 -41.89
CA LEU A 859 39.00 43.21 -42.12
C LEU A 859 39.85 41.95 -41.90
N ALA A 860 40.78 41.77 -42.83
CA ALA A 860 41.58 40.59 -43.08
C ALA A 860 42.96 40.65 -42.42
N ALA A 861 43.54 39.46 -42.26
CA ALA A 861 44.96 39.07 -42.36
C ALA A 861 46.09 40.02 -41.87
N SER A 862 46.88 39.53 -40.90
CA SER A 862 48.33 39.69 -40.89
C SER A 862 48.99 38.63 -40.00
N GLY A 863 49.91 37.84 -40.58
CA GLY A 863 50.82 36.92 -39.86
C GLY A 863 52.10 37.62 -39.36
N PRO A 864 53.24 36.92 -39.27
CA PRO A 864 53.81 36.45 -38.00
C PRO A 864 55.16 37.10 -37.66
N ALA A 865 55.54 37.12 -36.37
CA ALA A 865 56.91 36.99 -35.86
C ALA A 865 56.96 37.36 -34.37
N ARG A 866 57.35 36.39 -33.53
CA ARG A 866 58.43 36.51 -32.52
C ARG A 866 58.53 35.20 -31.76
N ASP A 867 59.36 34.33 -32.32
CA ASP A 867 60.10 33.30 -31.57
C ASP A 867 61.08 33.97 -30.59
N GLU A 868 61.64 33.14 -29.71
CA GLU A 868 62.84 33.40 -28.88
C GLU A 868 62.64 34.15 -27.55
N GLU A 869 61.92 33.57 -26.59
CA GLU A 869 62.22 33.88 -25.16
C GLU A 869 61.84 32.82 -24.11
N ALA A 870 61.33 31.63 -24.48
CA ALA A 870 60.84 30.65 -23.49
C ALA A 870 61.50 29.25 -23.53
N ALA A 871 62.65 29.10 -24.20
CA ALA A 871 63.32 27.80 -24.37
C ALA A 871 64.68 27.67 -23.64
N GLN A 872 64.94 28.45 -22.58
CA GLN A 872 66.26 28.50 -21.94
C GLN A 872 66.29 28.45 -20.41
N GLN A 873 65.25 27.95 -19.76
CA GLN A 873 65.30 27.68 -18.31
C GLN A 873 64.66 26.32 -18.00
N LEU A 874 65.40 25.47 -17.28
CA LEU A 874 65.00 24.19 -16.63
C LEU A 874 65.50 22.85 -17.23
N ARG A 875 66.71 22.82 -17.80
CA ARG A 875 67.64 21.67 -17.67
C ARG A 875 68.67 22.06 -16.61
N PRO A 876 68.55 21.71 -15.31
CA PRO A 876 69.12 20.43 -14.83
C PRO A 876 68.59 19.92 -13.45
N LEU A 877 67.91 18.77 -13.37
CA LEU A 877 67.74 18.03 -12.09
C LEU A 877 67.62 16.50 -12.32
N LEU A 878 68.45 15.94 -13.19
CA LEU A 878 68.60 14.49 -13.34
C LEU A 878 70.08 14.12 -13.37
N SER A 879 70.64 13.88 -12.19
CA SER A 879 71.84 13.07 -12.01
C SER A 879 71.99 12.63 -10.55
N GLY A 880 71.93 11.31 -10.31
CA GLY A 880 72.74 10.68 -9.26
C GLY A 880 72.01 9.81 -8.23
N ALA A 881 72.37 8.51 -8.28
CA ALA A 881 72.21 7.45 -7.28
C ALA A 881 70.82 6.80 -7.16
N GLY A 882 70.65 5.47 -7.23
CA GLY A 882 71.60 4.37 -7.32
C GLY A 882 70.93 3.09 -6.81
N GLU A 883 70.90 2.06 -7.66
CA GLU A 883 70.87 0.61 -7.42
C GLU A 883 70.14 0.01 -6.20
N LEU A 884 69.15 -0.87 -6.47
CA LEU A 884 69.19 -2.31 -6.16
C LEU A 884 67.92 -3.02 -6.70
N SER A 885 68.14 -4.21 -7.27
CA SER A 885 67.20 -5.07 -8.02
C SER A 885 66.74 -6.26 -7.15
N PRO A 886 66.16 -7.36 -7.66
CA PRO A 886 64.78 -7.58 -8.14
C PRO A 886 64.06 -8.72 -7.37
N ALA A 887 62.74 -8.89 -7.54
CA ALA A 887 62.09 -10.22 -7.57
C ALA A 887 60.59 -10.11 -7.87
N LEU A 888 60.15 -10.87 -8.89
CA LEU A 888 58.98 -11.77 -8.93
C LEU A 888 57.64 -11.28 -8.32
N GLU A 889 56.47 -11.55 -8.87
CA GLU A 889 55.95 -12.23 -10.04
C GLU A 889 54.41 -12.19 -9.86
N LEU A 890 53.68 -12.40 -10.95
CA LEU A 890 52.36 -13.02 -10.99
C LEU A 890 51.07 -12.26 -10.57
N SER A 891 50.17 -12.31 -11.56
CA SER A 891 48.75 -12.68 -11.47
C SER A 891 47.72 -11.57 -11.26
N ALA A 892 47.16 -11.16 -12.40
CA ALA A 892 45.72 -11.08 -12.69
C ALA A 892 44.73 -11.24 -11.52
N ALA A 893 43.94 -10.19 -11.29
CA ALA A 893 42.48 -10.23 -11.14
C ALA A 893 41.92 -8.86 -11.54
#